data_AF-A0A7D9IPC5-F1
#
_entry.id   AF-A0A7D9IPC5-F1
#
_cell.length_a   1.000
_cell.length_b   1.000
_cell.length_c   1.000
_cell.angle_alpha   90.00
_cell.angle_beta   90.00
_cell.angle_gamma   90.00
#
_symmetry.space_group_name_H-M   'P 1'
#
loop_
_entity.id
_entity.type
_entity.pdbx_description
1 polymer ?
#
loop_
_entity_poly.entity_id
_entity_poly.type
_entity_poly.pdbx_seq_one_letter_code
_entity_poly.pdbx_strand_id
1 'polypeptide(L)'
;MKQKIAHKQTILKLGCWNCSGIYGSYIYVKKLLRELDIFAICEHWLYPDELIFLDSLNDDFQVFSQSSSDNNLNERWRRGQGGVSLFLKKSLNARVFEHISDRIITASFKLANTKVVVVAVYFPSTNRSFDEYMKTLETLEQICLQYKNNKTNLILLGDFNAHIEENKVGQKWNKRGTKLQSMCNKLKLVPVNLSPICDSPKLTYLSRTGNSIIDYIILDKDLVQYMESVQVLSEHPDNVAYHLPLTIKLCTTITENFERSKNEVNQDYMHENICWKKCSADTLNIYNYNLSTSVSEILNDELDDVNNLYDELCNAIKSADVVLPRVKYRKHVKPFWNSTLKDLRKAVMAARLEWMRKGSPRFPENIYYMQYKKAKCKYRREQRRSAWEFERKEFDELAYSNEINQEKFWRLLNNRVRKKNRKSKITVLEKDTKVYSDPQVVADLWADYYEKLATPSKDRQFDEINERVMEILQCSEFKHDYIFSTPITTEEIDTTVKSLPNGKAPGIDGISYEHIKYGGKVVIDALLRLFNLIIESEKIPVCFKLAIKIPIPKGNKKSRSFDDHRGISLLPSINKILERIVLSRLLKEPKYLHHPLQGGYQKQQDALTTCFTIEEVINQCLEEKEKVYVAYMDISKAFDTMGINSMLFKLYHNKGICGKAWRLIREWYIDMAEFVRIEGKSSRTYTIQQGTRQGGVLSPWLFLVSIDDLIEELQCTNTGIFLNNVYLGSPMFADDLTMLSRKKSGLDKMLQTTWEYSNKWQFTFNIKKTVVLTYGEKQEEHGTNCAIRKWKLGSLDISEKDTWSNLGKIWDINKHSSAAVLGAVGRGREVCFFLMSLGSRYGGLNPIIASYLWKRIGIPKFLYGSELWKLSKNDLIELERVQNIMLRIMQGLLPGTSGSAARGLLGMLSIEAEIDRRKLYFLGRLINISAGVLCRRVLLIRLARWKWNHRNNMTGFVPDIVCVLTKYDLLDYLMEFVSTNCFPTKKNWKKIVNLRVYEKYNYVWQERIKRNKQLYLYSQVNTNNEISEWWLLAREYPKNLLEITNVIRLLCGSYKIRGKRVCNPVVYTDFCEICQKSYVNPVNHALLYCLASHNERENLWNWIVDNCEIEPTVNLVALSDSDFILTILGQNRETLGLDNEQRKAFLLKSANYISYCFNRTVISI
;
A
#
# COMPACT_ATOMS: atom_id res chain seq x y z
N MET A 1 -61.08 9.37 -12.62
CA MET A 1 -61.55 8.74 -11.36
C MET A 1 -60.73 9.27 -10.19
N LYS A 2 -61.37 9.98 -9.24
CA LYS A 2 -60.75 10.39 -7.97
C LYS A 2 -60.45 9.12 -7.15
N GLN A 3 -59.18 8.68 -7.10
CA GLN A 3 -58.80 7.61 -6.18
C GLN A 3 -58.87 8.16 -4.74
N LYS A 4 -59.79 7.60 -3.95
CA LYS A 4 -59.83 7.76 -2.49
C LYS A 4 -58.47 7.36 -1.93
N ILE A 5 -57.71 8.33 -1.44
CA ILE A 5 -56.55 8.08 -0.57
C ILE A 5 -57.11 7.47 0.71
N ALA A 6 -56.92 6.18 0.92
CA ALA A 6 -57.23 5.54 2.19
C ALA A 6 -56.24 6.07 3.24
N HIS A 7 -56.70 6.92 4.14
CA HIS A 7 -55.93 7.33 5.31
C HIS A 7 -55.79 6.15 6.26
N LYS A 8 -54.71 5.37 6.14
CA LYS A 8 -54.36 4.34 7.11
C LYS A 8 -53.80 5.05 8.36
N GLN A 9 -54.39 4.82 9.53
CA GLN A 9 -53.77 5.20 10.80
C GLN A 9 -52.43 4.47 10.91
N THR A 10 -51.35 5.22 11.11
CA THR A 10 -49.99 4.70 11.23
C THR A 10 -49.40 5.14 12.56
N ILE A 11 -48.90 4.18 13.33
CA ILE A 11 -48.26 4.46 14.61
C ILE A 11 -46.81 4.86 14.34
N LEU A 12 -46.44 6.10 14.67
CA LEU A 12 -45.07 6.58 14.61
C LEU A 12 -44.34 6.25 15.91
N LYS A 13 -43.26 5.48 15.84
CA LYS A 13 -42.50 5.06 17.02
C LYS A 13 -41.19 5.83 17.12
N LEU A 14 -40.98 6.54 18.23
CA LEU A 14 -39.75 7.31 18.48
C LEU A 14 -39.04 6.80 19.71
N GLY A 15 -37.72 7.01 19.77
CA GLY A 15 -36.97 6.77 21.00
C GLY A 15 -35.67 7.56 21.10
N CYS A 16 -35.12 7.61 22.30
CA CYS A 16 -33.80 8.15 22.57
C CYS A 16 -33.03 7.29 23.56
N TRP A 17 -31.70 7.24 23.40
CA TRP A 17 -30.85 6.48 24.29
C TRP A 17 -29.42 7.01 24.34
N ASN A 18 -28.91 7.25 25.55
CA ASN A 18 -27.48 7.48 25.75
C ASN A 18 -26.74 6.14 25.91
N CYS A 19 -26.15 5.64 24.81
CA CYS A 19 -25.67 4.26 24.74
C CYS A 19 -24.27 4.02 25.31
N SER A 20 -23.61 5.04 25.86
CA SER A 20 -22.31 4.94 26.58
C SER A 20 -21.24 4.07 25.87
N GLY A 21 -21.05 4.25 24.56
CA GLY A 21 -20.14 3.44 23.74
C GLY A 21 -20.82 2.73 22.58
N ILE A 22 -20.84 3.31 21.37
CA ILE A 22 -21.59 2.74 20.24
C ILE A 22 -21.14 1.32 19.84
N TYR A 23 -19.83 1.04 19.80
CA TYR A 23 -19.32 -0.30 19.45
C TYR A 23 -19.65 -1.38 20.49
N GLY A 24 -19.87 -0.99 21.75
CA GLY A 24 -20.30 -1.90 22.80
C GLY A 24 -21.80 -2.20 22.73
N SER A 25 -22.58 -1.22 22.26
CA SER A 25 -24.04 -1.17 22.30
C SER A 25 -24.72 -1.50 20.97
N TYR A 26 -23.97 -1.67 19.87
CA TYR A 26 -24.52 -1.75 18.52
C TYR A 26 -25.54 -2.88 18.29
N ILE A 27 -25.42 -4.01 19.01
CA ILE A 27 -26.38 -5.12 18.92
C ILE A 27 -27.76 -4.64 19.39
N TYR A 28 -27.78 -3.92 20.50
CA TYR A 28 -29.02 -3.38 21.05
C TYR A 28 -29.55 -2.21 20.23
N VAL A 29 -28.67 -1.33 19.73
CA VAL A 29 -29.05 -0.29 18.77
C VAL A 29 -29.74 -0.91 17.54
N LYS A 30 -29.18 -1.97 16.96
CA LYS A 30 -29.81 -2.66 15.82
C LYS A 30 -31.16 -3.29 16.16
N LYS A 31 -31.36 -3.74 17.41
CA LYS A 31 -32.66 -4.23 17.86
C LYS A 31 -33.68 -3.11 17.94
N LEU A 32 -33.33 -1.98 18.56
CA LEU A 32 -34.19 -0.80 18.67
C LEU A 32 -34.52 -0.20 17.29
N LEU A 33 -33.56 -0.16 16.36
CA LEU A 33 -33.78 0.29 14.98
C LEU A 33 -34.74 -0.59 14.17
N ARG A 34 -35.08 -1.81 14.62
CA ARG A 34 -36.14 -2.62 13.99
C ARG A 34 -37.53 -2.25 14.48
N GLU A 35 -37.61 -1.64 15.66
CA GLU A 35 -38.87 -1.36 16.36
C GLU A 35 -39.26 0.12 16.29
N LEU A 36 -38.31 1.02 16.03
CA LEU A 36 -38.49 2.47 16.00
C LEU A 36 -38.49 3.00 14.55
N ASP A 37 -39.11 4.16 14.33
CA ASP A 37 -39.05 4.91 13.08
C ASP A 37 -38.13 6.14 13.19
N ILE A 38 -37.97 6.67 14.40
CA ILE A 38 -37.05 7.77 14.72
C ILE A 38 -36.26 7.39 15.98
N PHE A 39 -34.93 7.46 15.93
CA PHE A 39 -34.09 7.09 17.08
C PHE A 39 -32.93 8.06 17.29
N ALA A 40 -32.90 8.72 18.46
CA ALA A 40 -31.82 9.61 18.86
C ALA A 40 -30.81 8.87 19.75
N ILE A 41 -29.54 8.89 19.38
CA ILE A 41 -28.43 8.37 20.16
C ILE A 41 -27.59 9.53 20.66
N CYS A 42 -27.33 9.57 21.96
CA CYS A 42 -26.46 10.56 22.59
C CYS A 42 -25.24 9.85 23.18
N GLU A 43 -24.04 10.40 23.06
CA GLU A 43 -22.84 9.73 23.55
C GLU A 43 -21.74 10.70 23.96
N HIS A 44 -21.13 10.46 25.13
CA HIS A 44 -20.02 11.28 25.65
C HIS A 44 -18.73 11.17 24.81
N TRP A 45 -18.59 10.06 24.07
CA TRP A 45 -17.38 9.64 23.36
C TRP A 45 -17.62 9.32 21.88
N LEU A 46 -18.62 9.92 21.23
CA LEU A 46 -18.86 9.63 19.82
C LEU A 46 -17.73 10.25 18.99
N TYR A 47 -16.89 9.40 18.41
CA TYR A 47 -15.73 9.86 17.65
C TYR A 47 -16.04 10.02 16.15
N PRO A 48 -15.30 10.88 15.41
CA PRO A 48 -15.50 11.05 13.98
C PRO A 48 -15.39 9.74 13.17
N ASP A 49 -14.54 8.79 13.60
CA ASP A 49 -14.38 7.49 12.97
C ASP A 49 -15.55 6.52 13.23
N GLU A 50 -16.46 6.85 14.14
CA GLU A 50 -17.64 6.06 14.49
C GLU A 50 -18.90 6.49 13.74
N LEU A 51 -18.92 7.70 13.16
CA LEU A 51 -20.07 8.22 12.40
C LEU A 51 -20.39 7.33 11.19
N ILE A 52 -19.35 6.81 10.51
CA ILE A 52 -19.50 5.85 9.40
C ILE A 52 -20.10 4.54 9.89
N PHE A 53 -19.76 4.11 11.11
CA PHE A 53 -20.30 2.89 11.67
C PHE A 53 -21.79 3.03 11.95
N LEU A 54 -22.22 4.17 12.53
CA LEU A 54 -23.63 4.51 12.76
C LEU A 54 -24.45 4.47 11.46
N ASP A 55 -23.94 5.09 10.39
CA ASP A 55 -24.57 5.11 9.06
C ASP A 55 -24.76 3.69 8.47
N SER A 56 -23.83 2.77 8.77
CA SER A 56 -23.89 1.38 8.32
C SER A 56 -24.77 0.44 9.17
N LEU A 57 -25.42 0.92 10.23
CA LEU A 57 -26.14 0.03 11.15
C LEU A 57 -27.43 -0.53 10.55
N ASN A 58 -28.17 0.29 9.80
CA ASN A 58 -29.41 -0.11 9.13
C ASN A 58 -29.67 0.79 7.90
N ASP A 59 -29.74 0.19 6.71
CA ASP A 59 -29.93 0.89 5.43
C ASP A 59 -31.32 1.53 5.27
N ASP A 60 -32.29 1.16 6.12
CA ASP A 60 -33.65 1.72 6.12
C ASP A 60 -33.71 3.14 6.71
N PHE A 61 -32.63 3.61 7.34
CA PHE A 61 -32.55 4.90 8.01
C PHE A 61 -31.62 5.86 7.26
N GLN A 62 -32.00 7.14 7.27
CA GLN A 62 -31.12 8.27 7.05
C GLN A 62 -30.54 8.66 8.41
N VAL A 63 -29.21 8.64 8.53
CA VAL A 63 -28.51 8.86 9.80
C VAL A 63 -27.82 10.20 9.78
N PHE A 64 -28.13 11.04 10.75
CA PHE A 64 -27.51 12.34 10.95
C PHE A 64 -26.68 12.29 12.21
N SER A 65 -25.37 12.52 12.13
CA SER A 65 -24.50 12.36 13.31
C SER A 65 -23.45 13.46 13.40
N GLN A 66 -23.12 13.87 14.62
CA GLN A 66 -22.07 14.82 14.92
C GLN A 66 -21.24 14.33 16.12
N SER A 67 -19.93 14.25 15.93
CA SER A 67 -18.95 13.96 16.99
C SER A 67 -18.37 15.24 17.58
N SER A 68 -17.94 15.22 18.84
CA SER A 68 -17.13 16.29 19.42
C SER A 68 -15.73 16.33 18.80
N SER A 69 -15.26 17.53 18.44
CA SER A 69 -14.02 17.75 17.68
C SER A 69 -12.78 17.66 18.57
N ASP A 70 -12.01 16.57 18.45
CA ASP A 70 -10.60 16.55 18.87
C ASP A 70 -9.78 15.58 17.99
N ASN A 71 -9.39 16.04 16.80
CA ASN A 71 -8.62 15.27 15.82
C ASN A 71 -7.09 15.25 16.09
N ASN A 72 -6.61 15.83 17.19
CA ASN A 72 -5.19 16.17 17.36
C ASN A 72 -4.39 15.43 18.44
N LEU A 73 -4.88 14.32 18.99
CA LEU A 73 -4.11 13.56 20.00
C LEU A 73 -3.89 12.09 19.62
N ASN A 74 -2.67 11.61 19.85
CA ASN A 74 -2.23 10.21 19.76
C ASN A 74 -3.31 9.25 20.32
N GLU A 75 -3.50 8.07 19.69
CA GLU A 75 -4.51 7.05 20.06
C GLU A 75 -4.60 6.69 21.56
N ARG A 76 -3.55 6.97 22.34
CA ARG A 76 -3.52 6.76 23.81
C ARG A 76 -4.26 7.81 24.63
N TRP A 77 -4.66 8.95 24.06
CA TRP A 77 -5.19 10.10 24.80
C TRP A 77 -6.49 10.70 24.22
N ARG A 78 -7.25 9.95 23.41
CA ARG A 78 -8.56 10.41 22.88
C ARG A 78 -9.49 10.80 24.05
N ARG A 79 -9.87 12.09 24.16
CA ARG A 79 -10.87 12.61 25.11
C ARG A 79 -12.07 13.20 24.36
N GLY A 80 -13.03 12.35 23.96
CA GLY A 80 -14.30 12.81 23.40
C GLY A 80 -15.13 13.52 24.48
N GLN A 81 -15.83 14.60 24.13
CA GLN A 81 -16.52 15.48 25.08
C GLN A 81 -18.02 15.67 24.77
N GLY A 82 -18.57 14.84 23.88
CA GLY A 82 -19.97 14.85 23.44
C GLY A 82 -20.18 14.28 22.04
N GLY A 83 -21.44 14.09 21.67
CA GLY A 83 -21.87 13.68 20.34
C GLY A 83 -23.33 13.25 20.31
N VAL A 84 -23.98 13.52 19.19
CA VAL A 84 -25.39 13.22 18.95
C VAL A 84 -25.56 12.59 17.57
N SER A 85 -26.43 11.60 17.50
CA SER A 85 -26.83 10.94 16.27
C SER A 85 -28.35 10.78 16.25
N LEU A 86 -28.94 10.92 15.08
CA LEU A 86 -30.37 10.89 14.86
C LEU A 86 -30.66 10.05 13.61
N PHE A 87 -31.34 8.93 13.83
CA PHE A 87 -31.77 7.99 12.81
C PHE A 87 -33.23 8.31 12.44
N LEU A 88 -33.50 8.62 11.17
CA LEU A 88 -34.85 8.79 10.63
C LEU A 88 -35.08 7.75 9.54
N LYS A 89 -36.14 6.97 9.64
CA LYS A 89 -36.49 6.01 8.60
C LYS A 89 -36.70 6.73 7.26
N LYS A 90 -36.11 6.22 6.18
CA LYS A 90 -36.15 6.85 4.84
C LYS A 90 -37.56 7.07 4.33
N SER A 91 -38.52 6.23 4.75
CA SER A 91 -39.94 6.39 4.46
C SER A 91 -40.57 7.69 4.98
N LEU A 92 -39.93 8.38 5.92
CA LEU A 92 -40.38 9.67 6.46
C LEU A 92 -39.99 10.87 5.57
N ASN A 93 -39.17 10.67 4.53
CA ASN A 93 -38.74 11.70 3.56
C ASN A 93 -38.28 13.01 4.23
N ALA A 94 -37.25 12.94 5.08
CA ALA A 94 -36.71 14.12 5.76
C ALA A 94 -36.17 15.16 4.76
N ARG A 95 -36.50 16.44 4.93
CA ARG A 95 -36.29 17.49 3.91
C ARG A 95 -35.26 18.54 4.25
N VAL A 96 -34.97 18.78 5.53
CA VAL A 96 -34.02 19.80 5.97
C VAL A 96 -33.26 19.30 7.19
N PHE A 97 -31.95 19.52 7.16
CA PHE A 97 -31.01 19.12 8.17
C PHE A 97 -30.09 20.30 8.51
N GLU A 98 -30.04 20.67 9.79
CA GLU A 98 -29.16 21.74 10.28
C GLU A 98 -28.28 21.20 11.41
N HIS A 99 -26.97 21.22 11.17
CA HIS A 99 -25.96 21.01 12.20
C HIS A 99 -25.84 22.27 13.05
N ILE A 100 -26.17 22.18 14.33
CA ILE A 100 -26.07 23.32 15.24
C ILE A 100 -24.81 23.23 16.10
N SER A 101 -24.54 22.06 16.69
CA SER A 101 -23.30 21.79 17.44
C SER A 101 -23.05 20.29 17.59
N ASP A 102 -21.95 19.91 18.25
CA ASP A 102 -21.69 18.51 18.68
C ASP A 102 -22.64 18.02 19.78
N ARG A 103 -23.55 18.87 20.25
CA ARG A 103 -24.55 18.58 21.29
C ARG A 103 -25.98 18.68 20.81
N ILE A 104 -26.26 19.32 19.67
CA ILE A 104 -27.62 19.57 19.18
C ILE A 104 -27.66 19.34 17.66
N ILE A 105 -28.58 18.49 17.23
CA ILE A 105 -28.81 18.18 15.82
C ILE A 105 -30.32 18.21 15.54
N THR A 106 -30.70 18.76 14.39
CA THR A 106 -32.12 18.90 14.01
C THR A 106 -32.40 18.23 12.67
N ALA A 107 -33.56 17.60 12.56
CA ALA A 107 -34.07 17.08 11.29
C ALA A 107 -35.56 17.37 11.17
N SER A 108 -36.01 17.82 10.00
CA SER A 108 -37.43 18.07 9.73
C SER A 108 -38.02 17.07 8.75
N PHE A 109 -39.25 16.64 9.04
CA PHE A 109 -40.06 15.81 8.16
C PHE A 109 -41.51 16.29 8.16
N LYS A 110 -42.32 15.79 7.23
CA LYS A 110 -43.76 16.10 7.17
C LYS A 110 -44.56 14.95 7.74
N LEU A 111 -45.48 15.27 8.64
CA LEU A 111 -46.49 14.37 9.15
C LEU A 111 -47.86 14.87 8.68
N ALA A 112 -48.49 14.14 7.76
CA ALA A 112 -49.62 14.64 6.95
C ALA A 112 -49.34 16.03 6.36
N ASN A 113 -50.12 17.06 6.76
CA ASN A 113 -49.97 18.45 6.33
C ASN A 113 -49.19 19.34 7.33
N THR A 114 -48.61 18.76 8.39
CA THR A 114 -47.86 19.50 9.41
C THR A 114 -46.36 19.24 9.29
N LYS A 115 -45.54 20.29 9.42
CA LYS A 115 -44.09 20.15 9.53
C LYS A 115 -43.75 19.81 10.98
N VAL A 116 -42.94 18.78 11.16
CA VAL A 116 -42.42 18.36 12.46
C VAL A 116 -40.90 18.44 12.42
N VAL A 117 -40.29 19.00 13.46
CA VAL A 117 -38.84 19.03 13.64
C VAL A 117 -38.50 18.21 14.87
N VAL A 118 -37.61 17.23 14.67
CA VAL A 118 -36.99 16.48 15.75
C VAL A 118 -35.64 17.10 16.07
N VAL A 119 -35.40 17.35 17.35
CA VAL A 119 -34.16 17.87 17.89
C VAL A 119 -33.57 16.83 18.82
N ALA A 120 -32.42 16.27 18.45
CA ALA A 120 -31.67 15.39 19.33
C ALA A 120 -30.62 16.19 20.11
N VAL A 121 -30.56 16.00 21.44
CA VAL A 121 -29.73 16.80 22.34
C VAL A 121 -28.85 15.96 23.27
N TYR A 122 -27.65 16.47 23.57
CA TYR A 122 -26.74 15.94 24.58
C TYR A 122 -26.14 17.07 25.43
N PHE A 123 -26.78 17.37 26.56
CA PHE A 123 -26.38 18.46 27.44
C PHE A 123 -25.12 18.14 28.25
N PRO A 124 -24.32 19.15 28.65
CA PRO A 124 -23.16 18.95 29.50
C PRO A 124 -23.50 18.29 30.86
N SER A 125 -22.74 17.25 31.25
CA SER A 125 -22.89 16.58 32.55
C SER A 125 -22.59 17.50 33.75
N THR A 126 -22.84 17.03 34.98
CA THR A 126 -22.57 17.78 36.23
C THR A 126 -21.09 18.11 36.46
N ASN A 127 -20.17 17.40 35.80
CA ASN A 127 -18.73 17.66 35.86
C ASN A 127 -18.29 18.88 35.01
N ARG A 128 -19.24 19.58 34.38
CA ARG A 128 -19.01 20.79 33.58
C ARG A 128 -19.63 22.01 34.25
N SER A 129 -19.13 23.20 33.91
CA SER A 129 -19.62 24.45 34.48
C SER A 129 -21.12 24.63 34.21
N PHE A 130 -21.79 25.30 35.13
CA PHE A 130 -23.19 25.68 34.93
C PHE A 130 -23.34 26.63 33.72
N ASP A 131 -22.32 27.42 33.41
CA ASP A 131 -22.30 28.32 32.25
C ASP A 131 -22.31 27.56 30.91
N GLU A 132 -21.55 26.45 30.79
CA GLU A 132 -21.57 25.61 29.58
C GLU A 132 -22.96 24.97 29.38
N TYR A 133 -23.61 24.59 30.48
CA TYR A 133 -24.98 24.11 30.46
C TYR A 133 -25.96 25.20 30.01
N MET A 134 -25.87 26.41 30.57
CA MET A 134 -26.73 27.54 30.23
C MET A 134 -26.57 27.96 28.76
N LYS A 135 -25.35 27.98 28.23
CA LYS A 135 -25.09 28.27 26.82
C LYS A 135 -25.77 27.25 25.88
N THR A 136 -25.73 25.97 26.26
CA THR A 136 -26.42 24.91 25.50
C THR A 136 -27.95 25.08 25.58
N LEU A 137 -28.47 25.45 26.75
CA LEU A 137 -29.91 25.70 26.96
C LEU A 137 -30.42 26.91 26.17
N GLU A 138 -29.68 28.03 26.19
CA GLU A 138 -30.01 29.24 25.43
C GLU A 138 -30.01 28.97 23.92
N THR A 139 -29.04 28.21 23.43
CA THR A 139 -28.98 27.77 22.03
C THR A 139 -30.21 26.93 21.68
N LEU A 140 -30.58 25.96 22.53
CA LEU A 140 -31.78 25.15 22.31
C LEU A 140 -33.06 26.00 22.32
N GLU A 141 -33.18 26.95 23.25
CA GLU A 141 -34.33 27.84 23.36
C GLU A 141 -34.50 28.71 22.09
N GLN A 142 -33.40 29.26 21.56
CA GLN A 142 -33.41 30.03 20.30
C GLN A 142 -33.88 29.19 19.11
N ILE A 143 -33.38 27.96 18.98
CA ILE A 143 -33.80 27.01 17.93
C ILE A 143 -35.31 26.73 18.04
N CYS A 144 -35.78 26.43 19.26
CA CYS A 144 -37.18 26.13 19.49
C CYS A 144 -38.09 27.33 19.16
N LEU A 145 -37.67 28.55 19.51
CA LEU A 145 -38.38 29.79 19.16
C LEU A 145 -38.43 30.01 17.65
N GLN A 146 -37.32 29.82 16.94
CA GLN A 146 -37.24 29.93 15.49
C GLN A 146 -38.23 29.00 14.79
N TYR A 147 -38.28 27.73 15.21
CA TYR A 147 -39.19 26.74 14.61
C TYR A 147 -40.67 26.96 15.00
N LYS A 148 -40.95 27.38 16.24
CA LYS A 148 -42.32 27.74 16.65
C LYS A 148 -42.84 28.97 15.92
N ASN A 149 -42.02 29.99 15.67
CA ASN A 149 -42.40 31.16 14.85
C ASN A 149 -42.80 30.76 13.42
N ASN A 150 -42.21 29.68 12.89
CA ASN A 150 -42.56 29.09 11.59
C ASN A 150 -43.73 28.09 11.65
N LYS A 151 -44.56 28.13 12.71
CA LYS A 151 -45.71 27.22 12.93
C LYS A 151 -45.36 25.73 12.77
N THR A 152 -44.17 25.34 13.23
CA THR A 152 -43.66 23.96 13.14
C THR A 152 -43.73 23.27 14.51
N ASN A 153 -44.23 22.03 14.54
CA ASN A 153 -44.31 21.24 15.77
C ASN A 153 -42.93 20.67 16.14
N LEU A 154 -42.63 20.65 17.44
CA LEU A 154 -41.32 20.23 17.97
C LEU A 154 -41.38 18.90 18.73
N ILE A 155 -40.34 18.10 18.55
CA ILE A 155 -40.05 16.89 19.32
C ILE A 155 -38.59 16.96 19.76
N LEU A 156 -38.34 17.12 21.06
CA LEU A 156 -36.98 17.10 21.62
C LEU A 156 -36.70 15.73 22.25
N LEU A 157 -35.54 15.16 21.97
CA LEU A 157 -35.15 13.80 22.37
C LEU A 157 -33.70 13.81 22.87
N GLY A 158 -33.41 13.16 24.00
CA GLY A 158 -32.03 12.90 24.41
C GLY A 158 -31.73 13.10 25.89
N ASP A 159 -30.45 13.29 26.20
CA ASP A 159 -29.94 13.45 27.56
C ASP A 159 -29.76 14.94 27.90
N PHE A 160 -30.62 15.44 28.77
CA PHE A 160 -30.68 16.85 29.18
C PHE A 160 -29.88 17.14 30.43
N ASN A 161 -29.32 16.13 31.12
CA ASN A 161 -28.54 16.29 32.35
C ASN A 161 -29.18 17.23 33.40
N ALA A 162 -30.51 17.16 33.56
CA ALA A 162 -31.32 18.02 34.42
C ALA A 162 -32.49 17.28 35.09
N HIS A 163 -32.90 17.69 36.29
CA HIS A 163 -33.98 17.04 37.06
C HIS A 163 -35.22 17.94 37.14
N ILE A 164 -36.29 17.62 36.41
CA ILE A 164 -37.48 18.45 36.28
C ILE A 164 -38.49 18.27 37.44
N GLU A 165 -38.44 17.17 38.21
CA GLU A 165 -39.34 16.90 39.33
C GLU A 165 -38.62 16.41 40.60
N GLU A 166 -39.34 16.44 41.73
CA GLU A 166 -38.91 15.82 42.98
C GLU A 166 -39.10 14.30 42.88
N ASN A 167 -37.99 13.55 42.89
CA ASN A 167 -38.03 12.09 42.78
C ASN A 167 -38.39 11.47 44.15
N LYS A 168 -39.14 10.36 44.15
CA LYS A 168 -39.42 9.50 45.32
C LYS A 168 -38.16 8.86 45.98
N VAL A 169 -36.96 9.37 45.67
CA VAL A 169 -35.63 8.88 46.10
C VAL A 169 -34.80 9.99 46.77
N GLY A 170 -35.41 11.13 47.15
CA GLY A 170 -34.80 12.11 48.06
C GLY A 170 -33.71 13.03 47.48
N GLN A 171 -33.54 13.12 46.15
CA GLN A 171 -32.68 14.14 45.53
C GLN A 171 -33.50 15.39 45.18
N LYS A 172 -33.14 16.53 45.78
CA LYS A 172 -33.79 17.84 45.53
C LYS A 172 -33.58 18.31 44.08
N TRP A 173 -34.53 19.13 43.60
CA TRP A 173 -34.41 19.93 42.37
C TRP A 173 -33.00 20.51 42.20
N ASN A 174 -32.41 20.38 41.01
CA ASN A 174 -31.15 21.05 40.69
C ASN A 174 -31.41 22.33 39.87
N LYS A 175 -30.51 23.31 39.97
CA LYS A 175 -30.60 24.61 39.26
C LYS A 175 -30.83 24.45 37.75
N ARG A 176 -30.33 23.36 37.16
CA ARG A 176 -30.47 23.00 35.74
C ARG A 176 -31.91 22.61 35.39
N GLY A 177 -32.55 21.79 36.21
CA GLY A 177 -33.94 21.39 36.10
C GLY A 177 -34.92 22.55 36.12
N THR A 178 -34.73 23.51 37.04
CA THR A 178 -35.56 24.72 37.11
C THR A 178 -35.48 25.54 35.82
N LYS A 179 -34.29 25.67 35.22
CA LYS A 179 -34.10 26.41 33.97
C LYS A 179 -34.71 25.69 32.77
N LEU A 180 -34.53 24.38 32.67
CA LEU A 180 -35.16 23.57 31.62
C LEU A 180 -36.69 23.60 31.72
N GLN A 181 -37.24 23.50 32.94
CA GLN A 181 -38.69 23.61 33.16
C GLN A 181 -39.22 25.01 32.79
N SER A 182 -38.49 26.07 33.13
CA SER A 182 -38.84 27.44 32.73
C SER A 182 -38.91 27.59 31.20
N MET A 183 -37.93 27.05 30.48
CA MET A 183 -37.93 27.00 29.01
C MET A 183 -39.14 26.22 28.47
N CYS A 184 -39.44 25.05 29.04
CA CYS A 184 -40.57 24.23 28.63
C CYS A 184 -41.91 24.97 28.83
N ASN A 185 -42.10 25.61 29.99
CA ASN A 185 -43.29 26.41 30.28
C ASN A 185 -43.44 27.59 29.31
N LYS A 186 -42.35 28.35 29.10
CA LYS A 186 -42.33 29.51 28.18
C LYS A 186 -42.69 29.11 26.75
N LEU A 187 -42.21 27.95 26.30
CA LEU A 187 -42.42 27.46 24.93
C LEU A 187 -43.62 26.54 24.77
N LYS A 188 -44.41 26.26 25.81
CA LYS A 188 -45.52 25.28 25.77
C LYS A 188 -45.05 23.88 25.32
N LEU A 189 -43.92 23.42 25.86
CA LEU A 189 -43.37 22.09 25.64
C LEU A 189 -43.62 21.20 26.87
N VAL A 190 -43.90 19.91 26.65
CA VAL A 190 -44.32 18.96 27.69
C VAL A 190 -43.35 17.77 27.76
N PRO A 191 -42.61 17.56 28.87
CA PRO A 191 -41.83 16.35 29.10
C PRO A 191 -42.75 15.14 29.34
N VAL A 192 -42.90 14.29 28.34
CA VAL A 192 -43.97 13.27 28.33
C VAL A 192 -43.65 12.04 29.18
N ASN A 193 -42.38 11.76 29.47
CA ASN A 193 -41.99 10.68 30.38
C ASN A 193 -42.23 10.99 31.87
N LEU A 194 -42.73 12.19 32.19
CA LEU A 194 -43.26 12.55 33.51
C LEU A 194 -44.79 12.43 33.60
N SER A 195 -45.47 12.25 32.45
CA SER A 195 -46.92 12.11 32.36
C SER A 195 -47.42 10.84 33.06
N PRO A 196 -48.66 10.83 33.59
CA PRO A 196 -49.31 9.62 34.09
C PRO A 196 -49.43 8.47 33.08
N ILE A 197 -49.31 8.75 31.78
CA ILE A 197 -49.38 7.77 30.67
C ILE A 197 -48.08 6.92 30.55
N CYS A 198 -47.05 7.21 31.35
CA CYS A 198 -45.81 6.44 31.37
C CYS A 198 -45.95 5.18 32.26
N ASP A 199 -46.15 4.01 31.65
CA ASP A 199 -46.44 2.72 32.33
C ASP A 199 -45.20 2.00 32.91
N SER A 200 -44.06 2.68 33.03
CA SER A 200 -42.74 2.05 33.27
C SER A 200 -41.94 2.80 34.36
N PRO A 201 -40.78 2.28 34.84
CA PRO A 201 -40.00 2.97 35.86
C PRO A 201 -39.65 4.40 35.42
N LYS A 202 -39.91 5.40 36.26
CA LYS A 202 -39.62 6.82 35.92
C LYS A 202 -38.11 7.11 35.71
N LEU A 203 -37.22 6.24 36.18
CA LEU A 203 -35.76 6.43 36.17
C LEU A 203 -35.17 6.11 34.79
N THR A 204 -34.44 7.07 34.20
CA THR A 204 -33.77 6.87 32.89
C THR A 204 -32.26 6.62 33.02
N TYR A 205 -31.66 6.95 34.17
CA TYR A 205 -30.25 6.72 34.47
C TYR A 205 -30.08 5.94 35.77
N LEU A 206 -29.34 4.83 35.68
CA LEU A 206 -29.07 3.89 36.75
C LEU A 206 -27.56 3.84 37.02
N SER A 207 -27.12 4.30 38.18
CA SER A 207 -25.71 4.23 38.56
C SER A 207 -25.54 3.82 40.00
N ARG A 208 -24.33 3.39 40.35
CA ARG A 208 -24.00 2.97 41.72
C ARG A 208 -24.01 4.11 42.73
N THR A 209 -23.90 5.35 42.25
CA THR A 209 -23.80 6.56 43.07
C THR A 209 -25.14 7.31 43.16
N GLY A 210 -26.19 6.80 42.52
CA GLY A 210 -27.52 7.39 42.49
C GLY A 210 -28.24 7.11 41.18
N ASN A 211 -29.57 7.10 41.24
CA ASN A 211 -30.46 6.96 40.08
C ASN A 211 -31.16 8.29 39.82
N SER A 212 -31.38 8.63 38.55
CA SER A 212 -31.98 9.91 38.19
C SER A 212 -32.83 9.85 36.93
N ILE A 213 -33.61 10.91 36.73
CA ILE A 213 -34.35 11.20 35.51
C ILE A 213 -33.60 12.37 34.87
N ILE A 214 -32.90 12.10 33.78
CA ILE A 214 -32.10 13.10 33.04
C ILE A 214 -32.29 13.00 31.53
N ASP A 215 -32.89 11.90 31.06
CA ASP A 215 -33.26 11.70 29.67
C ASP A 215 -34.75 12.01 29.52
N TYR A 216 -35.10 12.81 28.52
CA TYR A 216 -36.50 13.22 28.31
C TYR A 216 -36.87 13.12 26.84
N ILE A 217 -38.15 12.81 26.62
CA ILE A 217 -38.85 13.11 25.38
C ILE A 217 -39.75 14.30 25.71
N ILE A 218 -39.57 15.41 25.01
CA ILE A 218 -40.33 16.64 25.24
C ILE A 218 -41.08 16.98 23.94
N LEU A 219 -42.40 17.01 24.00
CA LEU A 219 -43.26 17.27 22.84
C LEU A 219 -43.85 18.68 22.88
N ASP A 220 -44.18 19.23 21.71
CA ASP A 220 -45.12 20.34 21.64
C ASP A 220 -46.48 19.95 22.25
N LYS A 221 -47.13 20.89 22.96
CA LYS A 221 -48.40 20.64 23.63
C LYS A 221 -49.46 20.08 22.67
N ASP A 222 -49.44 20.53 21.42
CA ASP A 222 -50.37 20.10 20.37
C ASP A 222 -50.11 18.66 19.88
N LEU A 223 -48.93 18.10 20.14
CA LEU A 223 -48.59 16.72 19.80
C LEU A 223 -48.97 15.71 20.90
N VAL A 224 -49.17 16.17 22.14
CA VAL A 224 -49.45 15.31 23.30
C VAL A 224 -50.76 14.53 23.12
N GLN A 225 -51.76 15.12 22.44
CA GLN A 225 -53.05 14.47 22.17
C GLN A 225 -52.96 13.22 21.28
N TYR A 226 -51.86 13.06 20.54
CA TYR A 226 -51.62 11.89 19.67
C TYR A 226 -50.83 10.78 20.37
N MET A 227 -50.46 10.98 21.63
CA MET A 227 -49.65 10.03 22.38
C MET A 227 -50.46 8.81 22.81
N GLU A 228 -49.98 7.63 22.39
CA GLU A 228 -50.60 6.34 22.74
C GLU A 228 -49.94 5.71 23.97
N SER A 229 -48.60 5.74 24.03
CA SER A 229 -47.85 5.16 25.16
C SER A 229 -46.45 5.76 25.26
N VAL A 230 -45.94 5.90 26.49
CA VAL A 230 -44.53 6.26 26.78
C VAL A 230 -43.92 5.18 27.66
N GLN A 231 -42.73 4.69 27.30
CA GLN A 231 -42.07 3.61 28.03
C GLN A 231 -40.55 3.84 28.12
N VAL A 232 -40.05 3.82 29.35
CA VAL A 232 -38.64 3.58 29.67
C VAL A 232 -38.43 2.07 29.64
N LEU A 233 -37.62 1.60 28.69
CA LEU A 233 -37.35 0.16 28.55
C LEU A 233 -36.53 -0.33 29.73
N SER A 234 -36.92 -1.47 30.31
CA SER A 234 -36.19 -2.12 31.40
C SER A 234 -34.77 -2.54 30.99
N GLU A 235 -33.89 -2.84 31.95
CA GLU A 235 -32.55 -3.34 31.67
C GLU A 235 -32.57 -4.55 30.71
N HIS A 236 -31.78 -4.48 29.64
CA HIS A 236 -31.68 -5.52 28.61
C HIS A 236 -30.25 -6.11 28.59
N PRO A 237 -30.05 -7.42 28.34
CA PRO A 237 -28.71 -8.04 28.34
C PRO A 237 -27.70 -7.42 27.37
N ASP A 238 -28.19 -6.82 26.28
CA ASP A 238 -27.38 -6.10 25.28
C ASP A 238 -27.26 -4.58 25.56
N ASN A 239 -27.98 -4.04 26.55
CA ASN A 239 -27.78 -2.67 27.03
C ASN A 239 -26.54 -2.66 27.95
N VAL A 240 -25.46 -2.03 27.49
CA VAL A 240 -24.22 -1.88 28.27
C VAL A 240 -24.04 -0.48 28.87
N ALA A 241 -25.04 0.40 28.72
CA ALA A 241 -25.04 1.76 29.21
C ALA A 241 -25.69 1.87 30.60
N TYR A 242 -25.38 2.96 31.31
CA TYR A 242 -26.07 3.32 32.53
C TYR A 242 -27.45 3.96 32.27
N HIS A 243 -27.73 4.33 31.02
CA HIS A 243 -29.02 4.88 30.63
C HIS A 243 -29.92 3.78 30.08
N LEU A 244 -31.22 3.90 30.38
CA LEU A 244 -32.27 3.09 29.80
C LEU A 244 -32.84 3.81 28.57
N PRO A 245 -33.11 3.09 27.45
CA PRO A 245 -33.78 3.70 26.31
C PRO A 245 -35.19 4.16 26.68
N LEU A 246 -35.55 5.35 26.23
CA LEU A 246 -36.89 5.92 26.38
C LEU A 246 -37.58 5.91 25.01
N THR A 247 -38.82 5.44 24.96
CA THR A 247 -39.59 5.28 23.72
C THR A 247 -40.99 5.84 23.85
N ILE A 248 -41.58 6.27 22.73
CA ILE A 248 -42.94 6.79 22.63
C ILE A 248 -43.61 6.30 21.36
N LYS A 249 -44.92 6.09 21.43
CA LYS A 249 -45.78 5.82 20.27
C LYS A 249 -46.76 6.97 20.08
N LEU A 250 -46.80 7.51 18.85
CA LEU A 250 -47.75 8.55 18.44
C LEU A 250 -48.69 7.99 17.37
N CYS A 251 -50.00 8.05 17.59
CA CYS A 251 -51.01 7.64 16.60
C CYS A 251 -51.26 8.80 15.63
N THR A 252 -50.88 8.62 14.36
CA THR A 252 -50.92 9.69 13.34
C THR A 252 -51.21 9.15 11.94
N THR A 253 -51.35 10.01 10.94
CA THR A 253 -51.56 9.62 9.53
C THR A 253 -50.31 9.99 8.72
N ILE A 254 -49.62 9.00 8.14
CA ILE A 254 -48.46 9.23 7.27
C ILE A 254 -48.94 9.19 5.81
N THR A 255 -48.67 10.24 5.03
CA THR A 255 -48.90 10.24 3.57
C THR A 255 -47.77 9.52 2.86
N GLU A 256 -48.03 8.32 2.34
CA GLU A 256 -47.11 7.60 1.47
C GLU A 256 -47.09 8.24 0.07
N ASN A 257 -45.94 8.81 -0.32
CA ASN A 257 -45.64 9.09 -1.73
C ASN A 257 -44.38 8.31 -2.09
N PHE A 258 -44.53 7.21 -2.83
CA PHE A 258 -43.43 6.54 -3.53
C PHE A 258 -43.89 6.13 -4.92
N GLU A 259 -43.58 6.96 -5.92
CA GLU A 259 -43.37 6.50 -7.29
C GLU A 259 -41.92 6.06 -7.40
N ARG A 260 -41.70 4.74 -7.58
CA ARG A 260 -40.42 4.22 -8.08
C ARG A 260 -40.47 4.28 -9.60
N SER A 261 -39.65 5.15 -10.20
CA SER A 261 -39.27 5.02 -11.60
C SER A 261 -38.50 3.70 -11.77
N LYS A 262 -39.11 2.74 -12.46
CA LYS A 262 -38.42 1.60 -13.06
C LYS A 262 -37.41 2.15 -14.06
N ASN A 263 -36.13 1.95 -13.77
CA ASN A 263 -35.04 1.70 -14.72
C ASN A 263 -33.78 1.34 -13.91
N GLU A 264 -33.86 0.22 -13.18
CA GLU A 264 -32.66 -0.50 -12.77
C GLU A 264 -32.37 -1.54 -13.86
N VAL A 265 -31.45 -1.19 -14.76
CA VAL A 265 -30.64 -2.21 -15.43
C VAL A 265 -29.89 -2.93 -14.31
N ASN A 266 -30.15 -4.23 -14.14
CA ASN A 266 -29.50 -5.11 -13.18
C ASN A 266 -27.99 -4.80 -13.05
N GLN A 267 -27.60 -4.11 -11.98
CA GLN A 267 -26.21 -3.92 -11.57
C GLN A 267 -25.79 -4.88 -10.44
N ASP A 268 -26.44 -6.04 -10.35
CA ASP A 268 -26.09 -7.10 -9.38
C ASP A 268 -24.94 -8.03 -9.83
N TYR A 269 -24.07 -7.58 -10.74
CA TYR A 269 -22.80 -8.28 -11.03
C TYR A 269 -21.65 -7.86 -10.08
N MET A 270 -21.94 -7.71 -8.79
CA MET A 270 -20.90 -7.69 -7.75
C MET A 270 -21.01 -8.92 -6.86
N HIS A 271 -19.99 -9.79 -6.98
CA HIS A 271 -19.34 -10.58 -5.90
C HIS A 271 -19.09 -12.08 -6.15
N GLU A 272 -19.03 -12.52 -7.41
CA GLU A 272 -18.51 -13.85 -7.74
C GLU A 272 -17.46 -13.81 -8.86
N ASN A 273 -16.21 -13.51 -8.49
CA ASN A 273 -15.09 -13.59 -9.43
C ASN A 273 -14.73 -15.07 -9.68
N ILE A 274 -14.52 -15.41 -10.95
CA ILE A 274 -13.96 -16.70 -11.37
C ILE A 274 -12.59 -16.89 -10.71
N CYS A 275 -12.37 -18.08 -10.16
CA CYS A 275 -11.14 -18.48 -9.52
C CYS A 275 -10.41 -19.48 -10.40
N TRP A 276 -9.71 -18.98 -11.42
CA TRP A 276 -8.89 -19.76 -12.36
C TRP A 276 -7.94 -20.77 -11.68
N LYS A 277 -7.51 -20.48 -10.44
CA LYS A 277 -6.64 -21.36 -9.64
C LYS A 277 -7.32 -22.60 -9.08
N LYS A 278 -8.65 -22.64 -9.07
CA LYS A 278 -9.46 -23.77 -8.60
C LYS A 278 -10.00 -24.61 -9.76
N CYS A 279 -9.78 -24.21 -11.01
CA CYS A 279 -10.19 -25.01 -12.16
C CYS A 279 -9.36 -26.29 -12.20
N SER A 280 -10.03 -27.45 -12.19
CA SER A 280 -9.36 -28.72 -12.49
C SER A 280 -9.14 -28.85 -14.00
N ALA A 281 -8.33 -29.82 -14.42
CA ALA A 281 -8.19 -30.17 -15.83
C ALA A 281 -9.57 -30.48 -16.45
N ASP A 282 -10.43 -31.22 -15.72
CA ASP A 282 -11.79 -31.55 -16.17
C ASP A 282 -12.66 -30.29 -16.35
N THR A 283 -12.59 -29.34 -15.41
CA THR A 283 -13.34 -28.08 -15.55
C THR A 283 -12.90 -27.29 -16.79
N LEU A 284 -11.59 -27.26 -17.06
CA LEU A 284 -11.06 -26.60 -18.25
C LEU A 284 -11.44 -27.35 -19.53
N ASN A 285 -11.50 -28.68 -19.50
CA ASN A 285 -11.95 -29.49 -20.64
C ASN A 285 -13.43 -29.23 -20.95
N ILE A 286 -14.29 -29.16 -19.93
CA ILE A 286 -15.72 -28.83 -20.10
C ILE A 286 -15.88 -27.40 -20.63
N TYR A 287 -15.13 -26.43 -20.08
CA TYR A 287 -15.10 -25.05 -20.60
C TYR A 287 -14.72 -25.01 -22.08
N ASN A 288 -13.65 -25.72 -22.46
CA ASN A 288 -13.21 -25.83 -23.86
C ASN A 288 -14.25 -26.50 -24.76
N TYR A 289 -14.91 -27.56 -24.28
CA TYR A 289 -15.94 -28.26 -25.04
C TYR A 289 -17.16 -27.37 -25.31
N ASN A 290 -17.65 -26.67 -24.28
CA ASN A 290 -18.77 -25.73 -24.40
C ASN A 290 -18.44 -24.57 -25.35
N LEU A 291 -17.21 -24.06 -25.28
CA LEU A 291 -16.69 -23.08 -26.23
C LEU A 291 -16.62 -23.63 -27.65
N SER A 292 -16.11 -24.84 -27.83
CA SER A 292 -15.93 -25.44 -29.15
C SER A 292 -17.27 -25.54 -29.89
N THR A 293 -18.34 -25.88 -29.17
CA THR A 293 -19.69 -25.93 -29.74
C THR A 293 -20.16 -24.54 -30.16
N SER A 294 -20.13 -23.58 -29.24
CA SER A 294 -20.68 -22.23 -29.46
C SER A 294 -19.86 -21.40 -30.47
N VAL A 295 -18.54 -21.55 -30.48
CA VAL A 295 -17.65 -20.78 -31.36
C VAL A 295 -17.56 -21.38 -32.77
N SER A 296 -17.79 -22.69 -32.93
CA SER A 296 -17.83 -23.30 -34.27
C SER A 296 -19.02 -22.79 -35.10
N GLU A 297 -20.16 -22.50 -34.45
CA GLU A 297 -21.31 -21.86 -35.09
C GLU A 297 -20.93 -20.46 -35.63
N ILE A 298 -20.30 -19.63 -34.79
CA ILE A 298 -19.80 -18.30 -35.16
C ILE A 298 -18.82 -18.37 -36.34
N LEU A 299 -17.93 -19.37 -36.36
CA LEU A 299 -16.97 -19.54 -37.44
C LEU A 299 -17.62 -19.90 -38.78
N ASN A 300 -18.79 -20.54 -38.76
CA ASN A 300 -19.54 -20.95 -39.95
C ASN A 300 -20.53 -19.88 -40.45
N ASP A 301 -20.93 -18.93 -39.61
CA ASP A 301 -21.82 -17.83 -40.00
C ASP A 301 -21.09 -16.78 -40.87
N GLU A 302 -21.73 -16.25 -41.91
CA GLU A 302 -21.22 -15.16 -42.77
C GLU A 302 -21.40 -13.77 -42.11
N LEU A 303 -20.94 -13.63 -40.87
CA LEU A 303 -20.91 -12.33 -40.20
C LEU A 303 -19.75 -11.47 -40.72
N ASP A 304 -20.10 -10.42 -41.44
CA ASP A 304 -19.17 -9.42 -41.98
C ASP A 304 -19.02 -8.17 -41.10
N ASP A 305 -19.85 -8.02 -40.06
CA ASP A 305 -19.75 -6.90 -39.11
C ASP A 305 -18.86 -7.23 -37.91
N VAL A 306 -17.85 -6.38 -37.71
CA VAL A 306 -16.85 -6.51 -36.64
C VAL A 306 -17.46 -6.44 -35.23
N ASN A 307 -18.52 -5.66 -35.01
CA ASN A 307 -19.16 -5.57 -33.69
C ASN A 307 -19.95 -6.83 -33.37
N ASN A 308 -20.76 -7.30 -34.33
CA ASN A 308 -21.55 -8.52 -34.16
C ASN A 308 -20.64 -9.73 -33.88
N LEU A 309 -19.57 -9.91 -34.67
CA LEU A 309 -18.62 -10.99 -34.47
C LEU A 309 -17.92 -10.92 -33.10
N TYR A 310 -17.57 -9.71 -32.65
CA TYR A 310 -16.97 -9.51 -31.33
C TYR A 310 -17.96 -9.81 -30.19
N ASP A 311 -19.20 -9.35 -30.30
CA ASP A 311 -20.23 -9.52 -29.28
C ASP A 311 -20.64 -10.98 -29.15
N GLU A 312 -20.80 -11.70 -30.26
CA GLU A 312 -21.05 -13.13 -30.27
C GLU A 312 -19.90 -13.93 -29.65
N LEU A 313 -18.66 -13.60 -29.99
CA LEU A 313 -17.49 -14.22 -29.37
C LEU A 313 -17.48 -13.97 -27.85
N CYS A 314 -17.79 -12.75 -27.42
CA CYS A 314 -17.89 -12.41 -26.01
C CYS A 314 -19.00 -13.20 -25.30
N ASN A 315 -20.15 -13.34 -25.94
CA ASN A 315 -21.29 -14.09 -25.41
C ASN A 315 -21.00 -15.59 -25.33
N ALA A 316 -20.37 -16.19 -26.36
CA ALA A 316 -19.93 -17.57 -26.33
C ALA A 316 -18.95 -17.83 -25.16
N ILE A 317 -17.99 -16.93 -24.95
CA ILE A 317 -17.04 -17.02 -23.83
C ILE A 317 -17.77 -16.96 -22.49
N LYS A 318 -18.68 -16.00 -22.30
CA LYS A 318 -19.45 -15.85 -21.06
C LYS A 318 -20.38 -17.03 -20.79
N SER A 319 -21.05 -17.55 -21.82
CA SER A 319 -21.93 -18.71 -21.70
C SER A 319 -21.15 -19.96 -21.27
N ALA A 320 -19.92 -20.12 -21.78
CA ALA A 320 -19.05 -21.21 -21.37
C ALA A 320 -18.49 -21.02 -19.95
N ASP A 321 -18.32 -19.78 -19.48
CA ASP A 321 -17.67 -19.46 -18.19
C ASP A 321 -18.43 -19.98 -16.95
N VAL A 322 -19.71 -20.35 -17.11
CA VAL A 322 -20.62 -20.75 -16.02
C VAL A 322 -20.11 -21.98 -15.27
N VAL A 323 -19.37 -22.86 -15.94
CA VAL A 323 -18.78 -24.07 -15.33
C VAL A 323 -17.56 -23.75 -14.46
N LEU A 324 -17.03 -22.54 -14.53
CA LEU A 324 -15.80 -22.16 -13.82
C LEU A 324 -16.07 -21.83 -12.34
N PRO A 325 -15.19 -22.26 -11.42
CA PRO A 325 -15.39 -22.10 -9.98
C PRO A 325 -15.36 -20.63 -9.55
N ARG A 326 -16.40 -20.18 -8.85
CA ARG A 326 -16.54 -18.82 -8.32
C ARG A 326 -16.30 -18.76 -6.81
N VAL A 327 -15.80 -17.63 -6.31
CA VAL A 327 -15.54 -17.44 -4.86
C VAL A 327 -16.43 -16.33 -4.30
N LYS A 328 -17.35 -16.72 -3.40
CA LYS A 328 -18.19 -15.81 -2.62
C LYS A 328 -17.36 -15.04 -1.58
N TYR A 329 -17.62 -13.75 -1.48
CA TYR A 329 -17.11 -12.91 -0.38
C TYR A 329 -17.74 -13.34 0.96
N ARG A 330 -16.92 -13.68 1.97
CA ARG A 330 -17.38 -13.96 3.35
C ARG A 330 -16.99 -12.80 4.28
N LYS A 331 -17.98 -12.28 5.04
CA LYS A 331 -17.75 -11.29 6.12
C LYS A 331 -16.75 -11.84 7.14
N HIS A 332 -15.82 -10.98 7.57
CA HIS A 332 -14.63 -11.32 8.35
C HIS A 332 -14.91 -12.00 9.70
N VAL A 333 -14.69 -13.31 9.80
CA VAL A 333 -14.41 -13.98 11.08
C VAL A 333 -12.90 -13.91 11.35
N LYS A 334 -12.49 -13.64 12.59
CA LYS A 334 -11.06 -13.65 12.95
C LYS A 334 -10.51 -15.07 12.73
N PRO A 335 -9.43 -15.24 11.96
CA PRO A 335 -8.94 -16.57 11.58
C PRO A 335 -8.55 -17.49 12.76
N PHE A 336 -8.20 -16.90 13.91
CA PHE A 336 -7.80 -17.61 15.12
C PHE A 336 -8.95 -17.90 16.09
N TRP A 337 -10.20 -17.71 15.67
CA TRP A 337 -11.37 -17.98 16.52
C TRP A 337 -11.63 -19.49 16.63
N ASN A 338 -11.69 -20.03 17.85
CA ASN A 338 -11.89 -21.46 18.13
C ASN A 338 -12.98 -21.69 19.20
N SER A 339 -13.32 -22.96 19.45
CA SER A 339 -14.31 -23.37 20.47
C SER A 339 -13.92 -22.90 21.88
N THR A 340 -12.65 -23.04 22.26
CA THR A 340 -12.14 -22.58 23.56
C THR A 340 -12.37 -21.08 23.78
N LEU A 341 -12.12 -20.24 22.77
CA LEU A 341 -12.39 -18.80 22.82
C LEU A 341 -13.89 -18.49 22.88
N LYS A 342 -14.72 -19.29 22.21
CA LYS A 342 -16.18 -19.19 22.27
C LYS A 342 -16.67 -19.47 23.70
N ASP A 343 -16.16 -20.52 24.34
CA ASP A 343 -16.58 -20.93 25.68
C ASP A 343 -16.03 -20.02 26.77
N LEU A 344 -14.76 -19.57 26.65
CA LEU A 344 -14.22 -18.53 27.54
C LEU A 344 -14.98 -17.21 27.39
N ARG A 345 -15.42 -16.86 26.18
CA ARG A 345 -16.28 -15.68 25.99
C ARG A 345 -17.64 -15.87 26.65
N LYS A 346 -18.26 -17.04 26.55
CA LYS A 346 -19.49 -17.37 27.28
C LYS A 346 -19.29 -17.28 28.79
N ALA A 347 -18.19 -17.83 29.32
CA ALA A 347 -17.86 -17.77 30.75
C ALA A 347 -17.62 -16.31 31.22
N VAL A 348 -16.99 -15.47 30.40
CA VAL A 348 -16.88 -14.03 30.67
C VAL A 348 -18.26 -13.38 30.70
N MET A 349 -19.16 -13.74 29.78
CA MET A 349 -20.53 -13.20 29.74
C MET A 349 -21.34 -13.67 30.94
N ALA A 350 -21.26 -14.94 31.34
CA ALA A 350 -21.94 -15.48 32.51
C ALA A 350 -21.44 -14.85 33.82
N ALA A 351 -20.12 -14.79 34.03
CA ALA A 351 -19.54 -14.14 35.21
C ALA A 351 -19.83 -12.63 35.24
N ARG A 352 -19.94 -11.99 34.07
CA ARG A 352 -20.36 -10.59 33.97
C ARG A 352 -21.83 -10.43 34.35
N LEU A 353 -22.72 -11.30 33.86
CA LEU A 353 -24.15 -11.28 34.19
C LEU A 353 -24.38 -11.48 35.68
N GLU A 354 -23.68 -12.43 36.31
CA GLU A 354 -23.80 -12.67 37.74
C GLU A 354 -23.26 -11.51 38.58
N TRP A 355 -22.13 -10.94 38.18
CA TRP A 355 -21.63 -9.70 38.76
C TRP A 355 -22.62 -8.53 38.61
N MET A 356 -23.28 -8.40 37.45
CA MET A 356 -24.30 -7.37 37.22
C MET A 356 -25.53 -7.57 38.10
N ARG A 357 -26.04 -8.80 38.25
CA ARG A 357 -27.16 -9.15 39.14
C ARG A 357 -26.90 -8.79 40.61
N LYS A 358 -25.64 -8.77 41.04
CA LYS A 358 -25.24 -8.43 42.41
C LYS A 358 -24.94 -6.93 42.60
N GLY A 359 -25.42 -6.06 41.71
CA GLY A 359 -25.20 -4.61 41.77
C GLY A 359 -23.83 -4.16 41.24
N SER A 360 -23.13 -5.06 40.54
CA SER A 360 -21.82 -4.82 39.94
C SER A 360 -20.68 -4.35 40.87
N PRO A 361 -20.58 -4.68 42.17
CA PRO A 361 -19.57 -4.13 43.11
C PRO A 361 -18.13 -4.06 42.54
N ARG A 362 -17.35 -2.97 42.80
CA ARG A 362 -16.02 -2.73 42.16
C ARG A 362 -14.82 -2.85 43.10
N PHE A 363 -15.03 -3.19 44.37
CA PHE A 363 -13.98 -3.28 45.38
C PHE A 363 -13.17 -4.58 45.21
N PRO A 364 -11.87 -4.58 45.53
CA PRO A 364 -10.96 -5.71 45.26
C PRO A 364 -11.37 -7.03 45.93
N GLU A 365 -12.02 -6.98 47.10
CA GLU A 365 -12.42 -8.16 47.89
C GLU A 365 -13.73 -8.80 47.41
N ASN A 366 -14.44 -8.18 46.45
CA ASN A 366 -15.72 -8.72 46.01
C ASN A 366 -15.57 -9.94 45.09
N ILE A 367 -16.06 -11.08 45.57
CA ILE A 367 -16.05 -12.39 44.90
C ILE A 367 -16.57 -12.35 43.45
N TYR A 368 -17.70 -11.69 43.16
CA TYR A 368 -18.28 -11.66 41.82
C TYR A 368 -17.47 -10.79 40.84
N TYR A 369 -16.91 -9.67 41.32
CA TYR A 369 -16.02 -8.82 40.53
C TYR A 369 -14.69 -9.52 40.21
N MET A 370 -14.13 -10.23 41.19
CA MET A 370 -12.94 -11.06 41.03
C MET A 370 -13.19 -12.19 40.01
N GLN A 371 -14.33 -12.88 40.09
CA GLN A 371 -14.71 -13.93 39.13
C GLN A 371 -14.80 -13.40 37.70
N TYR A 372 -15.46 -12.26 37.48
CA TYR A 372 -15.51 -11.60 36.16
C TYR A 372 -14.12 -11.19 35.65
N LYS A 373 -13.29 -10.56 36.51
CA LYS A 373 -11.90 -10.19 36.17
C LYS A 373 -11.06 -11.42 35.80
N LYS A 374 -11.15 -12.50 36.59
CA LYS A 374 -10.44 -13.76 36.35
C LYS A 374 -10.86 -14.39 35.02
N ALA A 375 -12.18 -14.45 34.74
CA ALA A 375 -12.69 -14.93 33.45
C ALA A 375 -12.19 -14.06 32.27
N LYS A 376 -12.20 -12.73 32.42
CA LYS A 376 -11.73 -11.77 31.39
C LYS A 376 -10.23 -11.88 31.14
N CYS A 377 -9.44 -12.06 32.19
CA CYS A 377 -8.00 -12.30 32.08
C CYS A 377 -7.71 -13.63 31.38
N LYS A 378 -8.43 -14.70 31.73
CA LYS A 378 -8.31 -16.02 31.07
C LYS A 378 -8.65 -15.92 29.58
N TYR A 379 -9.77 -15.28 29.23
CA TYR A 379 -10.15 -15.02 27.83
C TYR A 379 -9.10 -14.19 27.07
N ARG A 380 -8.58 -13.10 27.65
CA ARG A 380 -7.55 -12.26 27.00
C ARG A 380 -6.24 -13.01 26.81
N ARG A 381 -5.83 -13.82 27.80
CA ARG A 381 -4.62 -14.65 27.70
C ARG A 381 -4.77 -15.65 26.58
N GLU A 382 -5.90 -16.35 26.53
CA GLU A 382 -6.18 -17.33 25.48
C GLU A 382 -6.33 -16.68 24.11
N GLN A 383 -6.93 -15.49 24.04
CA GLN A 383 -7.03 -14.74 22.78
C GLN A 383 -5.66 -14.36 22.23
N ARG A 384 -4.75 -13.87 23.09
CA ARG A 384 -3.38 -13.58 22.70
C ARG A 384 -2.64 -14.85 22.31
N ARG A 385 -2.82 -15.94 23.07
CA ARG A 385 -2.22 -17.24 22.77
C ARG A 385 -2.69 -17.79 21.42
N SER A 386 -3.99 -17.91 21.21
CA SER A 386 -4.60 -18.37 19.95
C SER A 386 -4.21 -17.48 18.76
N ALA A 387 -4.15 -16.15 18.95
CA ALA A 387 -3.69 -15.24 17.89
C ALA A 387 -2.21 -15.42 17.58
N TRP A 388 -1.37 -15.58 18.61
CA TRP A 388 0.06 -15.83 18.47
C TRP A 388 0.32 -17.20 17.82
N GLU A 389 -0.37 -18.26 18.24
CA GLU A 389 -0.30 -19.60 17.64
C GLU A 389 -0.74 -19.59 16.18
N PHE A 390 -1.81 -18.88 15.85
CA PHE A 390 -2.23 -18.71 14.46
C PHE A 390 -1.19 -17.96 13.65
N GLU A 391 -0.65 -16.85 14.18
CA GLU A 391 0.39 -16.07 13.51
C GLU A 391 1.66 -16.91 13.29
N ARG A 392 2.03 -17.70 14.29
CA ARG A 392 3.15 -18.64 14.25
C ARG A 392 2.95 -19.71 13.18
N LYS A 393 1.75 -20.32 13.12
CA LYS A 393 1.40 -21.26 12.04
C LYS A 393 1.49 -20.62 10.65
N GLU A 394 1.01 -19.38 10.48
CA GLU A 394 1.16 -18.67 9.20
C GLU A 394 2.65 -18.42 8.87
N PHE A 395 3.49 -18.12 9.86
CA PHE A 395 4.93 -17.96 9.67
C PHE A 395 5.63 -19.26 9.32
N ASP A 396 5.27 -20.36 9.99
CA ASP A 396 5.83 -21.68 9.73
C ASP A 396 5.41 -22.18 8.34
N GLU A 397 4.17 -21.93 7.91
CA GLU A 397 3.74 -22.24 6.54
C GLU A 397 4.50 -21.40 5.50
N LEU A 398 4.71 -20.13 5.79
CA LEU A 398 5.49 -19.25 4.92
C LEU A 398 6.95 -19.74 4.86
N ALA A 399 7.51 -20.19 5.98
CA ALA A 399 8.85 -20.78 6.05
C ALA A 399 9.00 -22.04 5.21
N TYR A 400 8.12 -23.01 5.43
CA TYR A 400 8.10 -24.26 4.70
C TYR A 400 7.92 -24.05 3.19
N SER A 401 7.02 -23.12 2.79
CA SER A 401 6.76 -22.86 1.38
C SER A 401 7.95 -22.26 0.61
N ASN A 402 8.85 -21.55 1.28
CA ASN A 402 10.03 -20.96 0.63
C ASN A 402 10.98 -22.01 0.03
N GLU A 403 10.96 -23.24 0.55
CA GLU A 403 11.84 -24.33 0.13
C GLU A 403 11.25 -25.16 -1.01
N ILE A 404 9.95 -25.43 -0.93
CA ILE A 404 9.30 -26.40 -1.81
C ILE A 404 8.56 -25.71 -2.96
N ASN A 405 8.01 -24.51 -2.72
CA ASN A 405 7.18 -23.83 -3.72
C ASN A 405 7.25 -22.29 -3.58
N GLN A 406 8.14 -21.67 -4.36
CA GLN A 406 8.29 -20.22 -4.38
C GLN A 406 7.00 -19.48 -4.78
N GLU A 407 6.16 -20.04 -5.64
CA GLU A 407 4.88 -19.39 -5.99
C GLU A 407 3.95 -19.33 -4.77
N LYS A 408 3.85 -20.43 -4.02
CA LYS A 408 3.09 -20.50 -2.77
C LYS A 408 3.63 -19.50 -1.75
N PHE A 409 4.94 -19.42 -1.58
CA PHE A 409 5.61 -18.45 -0.70
C PHE A 409 5.20 -17.00 -1.03
N TRP A 410 5.39 -16.58 -2.28
CA TRP A 410 5.07 -15.22 -2.71
C TRP A 410 3.57 -14.92 -2.58
N ARG A 411 2.71 -15.91 -2.82
CA ARG A 411 1.27 -15.78 -2.61
C ARG A 411 0.91 -15.53 -1.15
N LEU A 412 1.45 -16.34 -0.23
CA LEU A 412 1.20 -16.19 1.22
C LEU A 412 1.69 -14.82 1.72
N LEU A 413 2.89 -14.42 1.31
CA LEU A 413 3.47 -13.12 1.61
C LEU A 413 2.57 -11.97 1.09
N ASN A 414 2.18 -12.04 -0.18
CA ASN A 414 1.33 -11.02 -0.82
C ASN A 414 -0.04 -10.92 -0.17
N ASN A 415 -0.63 -12.03 0.26
CA ASN A 415 -1.87 -12.01 1.02
C ASN A 415 -1.71 -11.27 2.35
N ARG A 416 -0.58 -11.45 3.03
CA ARG A 416 -0.26 -10.74 4.28
C ARG A 416 -0.07 -9.25 4.05
N VAL A 417 0.65 -8.87 2.98
CA VAL A 417 0.84 -7.47 2.55
C VAL A 417 -0.51 -6.83 2.21
N ARG A 418 -1.34 -7.49 1.38
CA ARG A 418 -2.66 -7.01 0.96
C ARG A 418 -3.62 -6.84 2.13
N LYS A 419 -3.64 -7.78 3.08
CA LYS A 419 -4.45 -7.67 4.31
C LYS A 419 -4.10 -6.41 5.12
N LYS A 420 -2.82 -6.00 5.14
CA LYS A 420 -2.36 -4.79 5.85
C LYS A 420 -2.60 -3.50 5.09
N ASN A 421 -2.47 -3.53 3.75
CA ASN A 421 -2.60 -2.36 2.88
C ASN A 421 -4.04 -2.00 2.52
N ARG A 422 -5.06 -2.72 3.01
CA ARG A 422 -6.50 -2.40 2.85
C ARG A 422 -6.94 -1.03 3.45
N LYS A 423 -6.01 -0.15 3.82
CA LYS A 423 -6.26 1.13 4.52
C LYS A 423 -6.09 2.40 3.66
N SER A 424 -5.84 2.31 2.35
CA SER A 424 -5.98 3.45 1.44
C SER A 424 -7.27 3.30 0.65
N LYS A 425 -8.39 3.77 1.22
CA LYS A 425 -9.59 3.94 0.41
C LYS A 425 -9.38 5.18 -0.47
N ILE A 426 -9.46 5.00 -1.79
CA ILE A 426 -9.52 6.09 -2.79
C ILE A 426 -10.84 6.90 -2.63
N THR A 427 -11.72 6.47 -1.73
CA THR A 427 -13.05 7.03 -1.49
C THR A 427 -13.06 8.41 -0.88
N VAL A 428 -11.92 9.02 -0.54
CA VAL A 428 -11.92 10.34 0.11
C VAL A 428 -11.11 11.32 -0.72
N LEU A 429 -11.81 12.26 -1.34
CA LEU A 429 -11.21 13.34 -2.12
C LEU A 429 -11.40 14.67 -1.41
N GLU A 430 -10.41 15.55 -1.55
CA GLU A 430 -10.49 16.94 -1.12
C GLU A 430 -10.46 17.84 -2.35
N LYS A 431 -11.51 18.64 -2.52
CA LYS A 431 -11.64 19.62 -3.59
C LYS A 431 -12.19 20.91 -3.00
N ASP A 432 -11.53 22.03 -3.26
CA ASP A 432 -11.91 23.36 -2.79
C ASP A 432 -12.15 23.42 -1.28
N THR A 433 -11.24 22.83 -0.49
CA THR A 433 -11.30 22.68 0.99
C THR A 433 -12.46 21.83 1.54
N LYS A 434 -13.29 21.24 0.67
CA LYS A 434 -14.34 20.28 1.04
C LYS A 434 -13.86 18.84 0.84
N VAL A 435 -14.27 17.96 1.76
CA VAL A 435 -13.93 16.54 1.73
C VAL A 435 -15.16 15.73 1.32
N TYR A 436 -15.03 14.95 0.24
CA TYR A 436 -16.06 14.08 -0.30
C TYR A 436 -15.72 12.63 0.00
N SER A 437 -16.68 11.87 0.52
CA SER A 437 -16.49 10.45 0.88
C SER A 437 -17.48 9.48 0.25
N ASP A 438 -18.55 9.99 -0.37
CA ASP A 438 -19.53 9.17 -1.07
C ASP A 438 -18.92 8.59 -2.36
N PRO A 439 -18.94 7.26 -2.58
CA PRO A 439 -18.30 6.64 -3.74
C PRO A 439 -18.85 7.11 -5.09
N GLN A 440 -20.14 7.45 -5.19
CA GLN A 440 -20.73 7.93 -6.44
C GLN A 440 -20.24 9.35 -6.72
N VAL A 441 -20.37 10.27 -5.76
CA VAL A 441 -19.88 11.65 -5.88
C VAL A 441 -18.38 11.68 -6.18
N VAL A 442 -17.59 10.84 -5.51
CA VAL A 442 -16.15 10.73 -5.75
C VAL A 442 -15.85 10.23 -7.16
N ALA A 443 -16.60 9.24 -7.67
CA ALA A 443 -16.44 8.77 -9.04
C ALA A 443 -16.73 9.88 -10.05
N ASP A 444 -17.80 10.65 -9.86
CA ASP A 444 -18.18 11.76 -10.74
C ASP A 444 -17.17 12.91 -10.69
N LEU A 445 -16.66 13.27 -9.51
CA LEU A 445 -15.58 14.27 -9.38
C LEU A 445 -14.29 13.86 -10.08
N TRP A 446 -13.96 12.56 -10.07
CA TRP A 446 -12.85 12.03 -10.86
C TRP A 446 -13.13 12.11 -12.37
N ALA A 447 -14.37 11.84 -12.80
CA ALA A 447 -14.75 11.96 -14.20
C ALA A 447 -14.60 13.40 -14.69
N ASP A 448 -15.09 14.38 -13.94
CA ASP A 448 -14.91 15.81 -14.26
C ASP A 448 -13.43 16.19 -14.38
N TYR A 449 -12.58 15.67 -13.48
CA TYR A 449 -11.15 15.92 -13.50
C TYR A 449 -10.48 15.35 -14.76
N TYR A 450 -10.76 14.09 -15.12
CA TYR A 450 -10.17 13.46 -16.30
C TYR A 450 -10.74 14.00 -17.60
N GLU A 451 -12.03 14.32 -17.67
CA GLU A 451 -12.64 14.96 -18.84
C GLU A 451 -11.98 16.31 -19.14
N LYS A 452 -11.72 17.11 -18.10
CA LYS A 452 -10.97 18.37 -18.26
C LYS A 452 -9.57 18.14 -18.83
N LEU A 453 -8.87 17.08 -18.40
CA LEU A 453 -7.56 16.73 -18.96
C LEU A 453 -7.66 16.22 -20.39
N ALA A 454 -8.73 15.51 -20.72
CA ALA A 454 -8.96 14.88 -22.02
C ALA A 454 -9.57 15.84 -23.06
N THR A 455 -9.82 17.10 -22.70
CA THR A 455 -10.35 18.14 -23.59
C THR A 455 -9.22 19.09 -24.02
N PRO A 456 -8.90 19.20 -25.31
CA PRO A 456 -7.85 20.09 -25.80
C PRO A 456 -8.23 21.57 -25.73
N SER A 457 -7.22 22.43 -25.67
CA SER A 457 -7.39 23.86 -25.95
C SER A 457 -7.61 24.04 -27.46
N LYS A 458 -8.68 24.74 -27.84
CA LYS A 458 -8.96 25.08 -29.24
C LYS A 458 -8.26 26.39 -29.58
N ASP A 459 -7.03 26.30 -30.04
CA ASP A 459 -6.26 27.41 -30.57
C ASP A 459 -6.08 27.25 -32.10
N ARG A 460 -5.55 28.29 -32.76
CA ARG A 460 -5.35 28.28 -34.22
C ARG A 460 -4.48 27.09 -34.68
N GLN A 461 -3.53 26.67 -33.85
CA GLN A 461 -2.59 25.62 -34.20
C GLN A 461 -3.23 24.23 -34.14
N PHE A 462 -4.16 24.03 -33.20
CA PHE A 462 -5.05 22.87 -33.18
C PHE A 462 -5.81 22.74 -34.50
N ASP A 463 -6.41 23.83 -34.99
CA ASP A 463 -7.20 23.83 -36.22
C ASP A 463 -6.32 23.50 -37.45
N GLU A 464 -5.14 24.12 -37.57
CA GLU A 464 -4.19 23.85 -38.67
C GLU A 464 -3.72 22.38 -38.71
N ILE A 465 -3.46 21.76 -37.55
CA ILE A 465 -3.09 20.33 -37.48
C ILE A 465 -4.27 19.44 -37.86
N ASN A 466 -5.48 19.79 -37.43
CA ASN A 466 -6.69 19.02 -37.75
C ASN A 466 -6.95 19.01 -39.26
N GLU A 467 -6.85 20.16 -39.92
CA GLU A 467 -6.98 20.28 -41.37
C GLU A 467 -5.99 19.35 -42.10
N ARG A 468 -4.71 19.39 -41.69
CA ARG A 468 -3.68 18.51 -42.26
C ARG A 468 -3.94 17.02 -42.04
N VAL A 469 -4.48 16.63 -40.89
CA VAL A 469 -4.85 15.23 -40.63
C VAL A 469 -6.00 14.79 -41.55
N MET A 470 -6.93 15.69 -41.88
CA MET A 470 -8.00 15.42 -42.84
C MET A 470 -7.46 15.29 -44.27
N GLU A 471 -6.48 16.11 -44.67
CA GLU A 471 -5.76 15.95 -45.94
C GLU A 471 -5.02 14.60 -46.01
N ILE A 472 -4.33 14.21 -44.93
CA ILE A 472 -3.64 12.92 -44.84
C ILE A 472 -4.63 11.76 -44.97
N LEU A 473 -5.82 11.85 -44.35
CA LEU A 473 -6.85 10.83 -44.45
C LEU A 473 -7.21 10.56 -45.91
N GLN A 474 -7.47 11.62 -46.69
CA GLN A 474 -7.74 11.53 -48.14
C GLN A 474 -6.56 10.92 -48.90
N CYS A 475 -5.32 11.34 -48.60
CA CYS A 475 -4.13 10.83 -49.28
C CYS A 475 -3.79 9.38 -48.90
N SER A 476 -4.19 8.93 -47.72
CA SER A 476 -3.87 7.59 -47.21
C SER A 476 -4.59 6.49 -47.99
N GLU A 477 -5.76 6.79 -48.57
CA GLU A 477 -6.64 5.83 -49.26
C GLU A 477 -5.91 5.09 -50.38
N PHE A 478 -4.94 5.74 -51.03
CA PHE A 478 -4.23 5.22 -52.21
C PHE A 478 -2.82 4.69 -51.92
N LYS A 479 -2.38 4.63 -50.65
CA LYS A 479 -1.03 4.18 -50.28
C LYS A 479 -1.04 2.76 -49.71
N HIS A 480 -0.07 1.95 -50.14
CA HIS A 480 0.17 0.63 -49.57
C HIS A 480 0.93 0.75 -48.24
N ASP A 481 0.53 -0.06 -47.25
CA ASP A 481 1.22 -0.14 -45.98
C ASP A 481 1.93 -1.48 -45.78
N TYR A 482 3.10 -1.42 -45.13
CA TYR A 482 3.93 -2.60 -44.89
C TYR A 482 3.41 -3.47 -43.73
N ILE A 483 2.73 -2.87 -42.74
CA ILE A 483 2.39 -3.52 -41.47
C ILE A 483 1.29 -4.57 -41.67
N PHE A 484 0.33 -4.28 -42.53
CA PHE A 484 -0.79 -5.13 -42.90
C PHE A 484 -0.68 -5.61 -44.35
N SER A 485 0.52 -5.58 -44.94
CA SER A 485 0.83 -6.20 -46.24
C SER A 485 0.59 -7.72 -46.26
N THR A 486 0.57 -8.35 -45.08
CA THR A 486 0.25 -9.76 -44.88
C THR A 486 -0.85 -9.90 -43.81
N PRO A 487 -1.78 -10.85 -43.96
CA PRO A 487 -2.78 -11.13 -42.92
C PRO A 487 -2.14 -11.51 -41.59
N ILE A 488 -2.86 -11.33 -40.48
CA ILE A 488 -2.47 -11.90 -39.19
C ILE A 488 -2.54 -13.42 -39.27
N THR A 489 -1.57 -14.10 -38.65
CA THR A 489 -1.49 -15.56 -38.63
C THR A 489 -1.86 -16.14 -37.26
N THR A 490 -2.29 -17.41 -37.25
CA THR A 490 -2.56 -18.17 -36.02
C THR A 490 -1.34 -18.22 -35.10
N GLU A 491 -0.13 -18.31 -35.66
CA GLU A 491 1.13 -18.36 -34.90
C GLU A 491 1.38 -17.06 -34.12
N GLU A 492 1.10 -15.90 -34.72
CA GLU A 492 1.24 -14.60 -34.06
C GLU A 492 0.28 -14.48 -32.86
N ILE A 493 -0.96 -14.94 -33.02
CA ILE A 493 -1.97 -14.93 -31.96
C ILE A 493 -1.58 -15.89 -30.85
N ASP A 494 -1.27 -17.14 -31.17
CA ASP A 494 -0.91 -18.18 -30.21
C ASP A 494 0.33 -17.80 -29.38
N THR A 495 1.38 -17.30 -30.05
CA THR A 495 2.59 -16.79 -29.38
C THR A 495 2.25 -15.63 -28.44
N THR A 496 1.38 -14.72 -28.88
CA THR A 496 0.94 -13.58 -28.08
C THR A 496 0.16 -14.04 -26.85
N VAL A 497 -0.84 -14.90 -27.02
CA VAL A 497 -1.70 -15.43 -25.96
C VAL A 497 -0.89 -16.20 -24.92
N LYS A 498 0.02 -17.08 -25.34
CA LYS A 498 0.91 -17.83 -24.43
C LYS A 498 1.76 -16.92 -23.56
N SER A 499 2.19 -15.78 -24.09
CA SER A 499 3.03 -14.81 -23.38
C SER A 499 2.26 -13.87 -22.42
N LEU A 500 0.93 -13.90 -22.41
CA LEU A 500 0.11 -13.03 -21.55
C LEU A 500 0.34 -13.35 -20.06
N PRO A 501 0.33 -12.36 -19.15
CA PRO A 501 0.43 -12.61 -17.70
C PRO A 501 -0.92 -12.98 -17.08
N ASN A 502 -0.98 -13.94 -16.16
CA ASN A 502 -2.24 -14.27 -15.45
C ASN A 502 -2.59 -13.23 -14.36
N GLY A 503 -3.86 -13.18 -13.97
CA GLY A 503 -4.39 -12.38 -12.86
C GLY A 503 -4.52 -10.89 -13.15
N LYS A 504 -4.66 -10.51 -14.43
CA LYS A 504 -4.92 -9.14 -14.85
C LYS A 504 -6.42 -8.83 -14.78
N ALA A 505 -6.75 -7.58 -14.46
CA ALA A 505 -8.14 -7.14 -14.43
C ALA A 505 -8.70 -7.06 -15.86
N PRO A 506 -9.93 -7.56 -16.10
CA PRO A 506 -10.59 -7.47 -17.40
C PRO A 506 -11.04 -6.03 -17.72
N GLY A 507 -11.43 -5.81 -18.97
CA GLY A 507 -12.07 -4.57 -19.43
C GLY A 507 -13.56 -4.53 -19.07
N ILE A 508 -14.31 -3.72 -19.79
CA ILE A 508 -15.77 -3.59 -19.63
C ILE A 508 -16.52 -4.88 -20.01
N ASP A 509 -15.94 -5.66 -20.93
CA ASP A 509 -16.46 -6.94 -21.41
C ASP A 509 -16.45 -8.06 -20.35
N GLY A 510 -15.66 -7.92 -19.28
CA GLY A 510 -15.48 -8.94 -18.24
C GLY A 510 -14.55 -10.10 -18.66
N ILE A 511 -13.99 -10.07 -19.87
CA ILE A 511 -13.14 -11.14 -20.40
C ILE A 511 -11.70 -10.93 -19.94
N SER A 512 -11.18 -11.90 -19.19
CA SER A 512 -9.78 -11.94 -18.74
C SER A 512 -8.88 -12.71 -19.72
N TYR A 513 -7.56 -12.52 -19.61
CA TYR A 513 -6.59 -13.26 -20.44
C TYR A 513 -6.70 -14.79 -20.28
N GLU A 514 -7.09 -15.27 -19.10
CA GLU A 514 -7.30 -16.70 -18.86
C GLU A 514 -8.46 -17.29 -19.68
N HIS A 515 -9.54 -16.54 -19.91
CA HIS A 515 -10.63 -17.01 -20.78
C HIS A 515 -10.12 -17.39 -22.17
N ILE A 516 -9.16 -16.60 -22.68
CA ILE A 516 -8.57 -16.77 -24.01
C ILE A 516 -7.50 -17.86 -23.99
N LYS A 517 -6.60 -17.83 -23.00
CA LYS A 517 -5.54 -18.84 -22.84
C LYS A 517 -6.06 -20.26 -22.70
N TYR A 518 -7.18 -20.42 -21.98
CA TYR A 518 -7.78 -21.72 -21.73
C TYR A 518 -8.95 -22.02 -22.66
N GLY A 519 -9.23 -21.17 -23.65
CA GLY A 519 -10.32 -21.36 -24.61
C GLY A 519 -9.97 -22.23 -25.82
N GLY A 520 -8.75 -22.76 -25.87
CA GLY A 520 -8.32 -23.71 -26.88
C GLY A 520 -8.16 -23.11 -28.28
N LYS A 521 -7.97 -23.97 -29.28
CA LYS A 521 -7.71 -23.57 -30.67
C LYS A 521 -8.89 -22.80 -31.28
N VAL A 522 -10.13 -23.17 -30.93
CA VAL A 522 -11.35 -22.59 -31.52
C VAL A 522 -11.45 -21.08 -31.22
N VAL A 523 -11.06 -20.65 -30.02
CA VAL A 523 -10.99 -19.22 -29.69
C VAL A 523 -9.87 -18.52 -30.47
N ILE A 524 -8.72 -19.16 -30.68
CA ILE A 524 -7.64 -18.59 -31.50
C ILE A 524 -8.09 -18.40 -32.95
N ASP A 525 -8.81 -19.37 -33.51
CA ASP A 525 -9.33 -19.31 -34.88
C ASP A 525 -10.41 -18.21 -35.01
N ALA A 526 -11.28 -18.04 -34.01
CA ALA A 526 -12.24 -16.93 -33.97
C ALA A 526 -11.56 -15.55 -33.85
N LEU A 527 -10.50 -15.45 -33.04
CA LEU A 527 -9.69 -14.22 -32.96
C LEU A 527 -8.98 -13.93 -34.29
N LEU A 528 -8.49 -14.96 -34.99
CA LEU A 528 -7.87 -14.81 -36.30
C LEU A 528 -8.85 -14.21 -37.31
N ARG A 529 -10.07 -14.76 -37.37
CA ARG A 529 -11.14 -14.24 -38.22
C ARG A 529 -11.46 -12.78 -37.84
N LEU A 530 -11.71 -12.51 -36.56
CA LEU A 530 -12.02 -11.16 -36.07
C LEU A 530 -10.92 -10.15 -36.41
N PHE A 531 -9.65 -10.49 -36.16
CA PHE A 531 -8.53 -9.57 -36.38
C PHE A 531 -8.29 -9.29 -37.87
N ASN A 532 -8.41 -10.30 -38.73
CA ASN A 532 -8.29 -10.08 -40.17
C ASN A 532 -9.48 -9.28 -40.73
N LEU A 533 -10.70 -9.52 -40.23
CA LEU A 533 -11.87 -8.70 -40.58
C LEU A 533 -11.70 -7.23 -40.14
N ILE A 534 -11.14 -6.98 -38.94
CA ILE A 534 -10.81 -5.63 -38.47
C ILE A 534 -9.82 -4.93 -39.41
N ILE A 535 -8.79 -5.65 -39.87
CA ILE A 535 -7.80 -5.11 -40.81
C ILE A 535 -8.41 -4.86 -42.19
N GLU A 536 -9.26 -5.76 -42.66
CA GLU A 536 -9.88 -5.68 -43.98
C GLU A 536 -10.90 -4.54 -44.07
N SER A 537 -11.81 -4.48 -43.10
CA SER A 537 -12.87 -3.47 -43.00
C SER A 537 -12.39 -2.11 -42.47
N GLU A 538 -11.19 -2.08 -41.87
CA GLU A 538 -10.60 -0.91 -41.23
C GLU A 538 -11.44 -0.32 -40.09
N LYS A 539 -12.29 -1.16 -39.48
CA LYS A 539 -13.16 -0.84 -38.35
C LYS A 539 -12.79 -1.69 -37.14
N ILE A 540 -12.88 -1.10 -35.94
CA ILE A 540 -12.71 -1.81 -34.68
C ILE A 540 -14.06 -1.96 -33.95
N PRO A 541 -14.21 -2.97 -33.08
CA PRO A 541 -15.39 -3.06 -32.22
C PRO A 541 -15.54 -1.80 -31.36
N VAL A 542 -16.76 -1.27 -31.22
CA VAL A 542 -17.04 -0.07 -30.40
C VAL A 542 -16.59 -0.27 -28.94
N CYS A 543 -16.68 -1.50 -28.43
CA CYS A 543 -16.17 -1.87 -27.10
C CYS A 543 -14.66 -1.55 -26.94
N PHE A 544 -13.86 -1.59 -28.01
CA PHE A 544 -12.43 -1.25 -27.96
C PHE A 544 -12.19 0.24 -27.75
N LYS A 545 -13.18 1.11 -28.03
CA LYS A 545 -13.14 2.56 -27.79
C LYS A 545 -13.53 2.93 -26.35
N LEU A 546 -14.14 2.00 -25.60
CA LEU A 546 -14.59 2.20 -24.22
C LEU A 546 -13.58 1.66 -23.19
N ALA A 547 -13.33 2.42 -22.12
CA ALA A 547 -12.46 1.97 -21.02
C ALA A 547 -12.97 2.35 -19.63
N ILE A 548 -12.58 1.53 -18.64
CA ILE A 548 -12.85 1.82 -17.22
C ILE A 548 -11.61 2.51 -16.62
N LYS A 549 -11.75 3.75 -16.18
CA LYS A 549 -10.69 4.53 -15.53
C LYS A 549 -10.63 4.21 -14.03
N ILE A 550 -9.46 3.81 -13.54
CA ILE A 550 -9.19 3.49 -12.13
C ILE A 550 -8.09 4.43 -11.60
N PRO A 551 -8.41 5.36 -10.68
CA PRO A 551 -7.41 6.19 -10.01
C PRO A 551 -6.57 5.34 -9.05
N ILE A 552 -5.24 5.39 -9.18
CA ILE A 552 -4.29 4.67 -8.34
C ILE A 552 -3.36 5.69 -7.66
N PRO A 553 -3.25 5.70 -6.32
CA PRO A 553 -2.35 6.61 -5.61
C PRO A 553 -0.90 6.50 -6.06
N LYS A 554 -0.21 7.64 -6.17
CA LYS A 554 1.23 7.74 -6.38
C LYS A 554 1.94 7.41 -5.08
N GLY A 555 2.67 6.29 -5.09
CA GLY A 555 3.38 5.81 -3.90
C GLY A 555 2.44 5.33 -2.80
N ASN A 556 2.93 5.32 -1.55
CA ASN A 556 2.18 4.80 -0.40
C ASN A 556 1.47 5.89 0.42
N LYS A 557 1.32 7.12 -0.12
CA LYS A 557 0.71 8.24 0.60
C LYS A 557 -0.82 8.12 0.58
N LYS A 558 -1.45 8.39 1.73
CA LYS A 558 -2.90 8.65 1.80
C LYS A 558 -3.14 10.08 1.33
N SER A 559 -3.09 10.31 0.02
CA SER A 559 -3.42 11.62 -0.53
C SER A 559 -4.92 11.71 -0.83
N ARG A 560 -5.47 12.90 -0.63
CA ARG A 560 -6.84 13.28 -0.98
C ARG A 560 -6.89 14.16 -2.23
N SER A 561 -5.73 14.46 -2.84
CA SER A 561 -5.63 15.30 -4.04
C SER A 561 -5.67 14.48 -5.33
N PHE A 562 -6.28 15.05 -6.37
CA PHE A 562 -6.30 14.48 -7.72
C PHE A 562 -4.89 14.24 -8.26
N ASP A 563 -3.96 15.18 -8.04
CA ASP A 563 -2.63 15.17 -8.65
C ASP A 563 -1.71 14.06 -8.14
N ASP A 564 -2.04 13.52 -6.98
CA ASP A 564 -1.32 12.43 -6.35
C ASP A 564 -1.83 11.06 -6.79
N HIS A 565 -2.65 10.97 -7.84
CA HIS A 565 -3.09 9.69 -8.42
C HIS A 565 -2.70 9.58 -9.89
N ARG A 566 -2.66 8.34 -10.39
CA ARG A 566 -2.55 7.98 -11.82
C ARG A 566 -3.85 7.33 -12.26
N GLY A 567 -4.43 7.78 -13.36
CA GLY A 567 -5.64 7.17 -13.91
C GLY A 567 -5.29 6.05 -14.87
N ILE A 568 -5.42 4.80 -14.44
CA ILE A 568 -5.17 3.63 -15.29
C ILE A 568 -6.47 3.22 -15.99
N SER A 569 -6.41 3.08 -17.31
CA SER A 569 -7.53 2.67 -18.16
C SER A 569 -7.51 1.14 -18.34
N LEU A 570 -8.61 0.48 -17.95
CA LEU A 570 -8.84 -0.94 -18.19
C LEU A 570 -9.52 -1.12 -19.55
N LEU A 571 -8.75 -1.60 -20.52
CA LEU A 571 -9.21 -1.93 -21.88
C LEU A 571 -9.55 -3.42 -22.02
N PRO A 572 -10.44 -3.78 -22.96
CA PRO A 572 -10.76 -5.15 -23.32
C PRO A 572 -9.52 -6.02 -23.56
N SER A 573 -9.56 -7.27 -23.10
CA SER A 573 -8.42 -8.19 -23.22
C SER A 573 -8.10 -8.52 -24.68
N ILE A 574 -9.14 -8.69 -25.50
CA ILE A 574 -9.01 -9.00 -26.93
C ILE A 574 -8.33 -7.84 -27.68
N ASN A 575 -8.72 -6.58 -27.39
CA ASN A 575 -8.06 -5.40 -27.96
C ASN A 575 -6.55 -5.41 -27.69
N LYS A 576 -6.15 -5.68 -26.44
CA LYS A 576 -4.74 -5.71 -26.05
C LYS A 576 -3.92 -6.79 -26.76
N ILE A 577 -4.56 -7.89 -27.19
CA ILE A 577 -3.89 -8.93 -27.98
C ILE A 577 -3.58 -8.37 -29.38
N LEU A 578 -4.58 -7.76 -30.03
CA LEU A 578 -4.41 -7.15 -31.34
C LEU A 578 -3.35 -6.04 -31.32
N GLU A 579 -3.44 -5.10 -30.36
CA GLU A 579 -2.45 -4.04 -30.17
C GLU A 579 -1.02 -4.59 -30.01
N ARG A 580 -0.86 -5.76 -29.37
CA ARG A 580 0.44 -6.39 -29.14
C ARG A 580 1.00 -7.04 -30.39
N ILE A 581 0.16 -7.62 -31.24
CA ILE A 581 0.53 -8.12 -32.56
C ILE A 581 0.99 -6.96 -33.44
N VAL A 582 0.21 -5.87 -33.50
CA VAL A 582 0.56 -4.66 -34.25
C VAL A 582 1.89 -4.08 -33.77
N LEU A 583 2.07 -3.94 -32.45
CA LEU A 583 3.35 -3.48 -31.88
C LEU A 583 4.51 -4.41 -32.24
N SER A 584 4.29 -5.72 -32.22
CA SER A 584 5.34 -6.67 -32.59
C SER A 584 5.73 -6.55 -34.06
N ARG A 585 4.80 -6.24 -34.96
CA ARG A 585 5.09 -5.98 -36.37
C ARG A 585 5.84 -4.67 -36.56
N LEU A 586 5.43 -3.60 -35.86
CA LEU A 586 6.13 -2.30 -35.87
C LEU A 586 7.60 -2.44 -35.43
N LEU A 587 7.86 -3.16 -34.34
CA LEU A 587 9.20 -3.29 -33.77
C LEU A 587 10.15 -4.23 -34.55
N LYS A 588 9.65 -4.97 -35.56
CA LYS A 588 10.50 -5.76 -36.46
C LYS A 588 11.26 -4.88 -37.45
N GLU A 589 10.70 -3.71 -37.80
CA GLU A 589 11.26 -2.81 -38.80
C GLU A 589 12.14 -1.72 -38.17
N PRO A 590 13.44 -1.62 -38.54
CA PRO A 590 14.35 -0.60 -37.98
C PRO A 590 13.87 0.84 -38.15
N LYS A 591 13.17 1.16 -39.25
CA LYS A 591 12.66 2.50 -39.54
C LYS A 591 11.59 2.99 -38.55
N TYR A 592 10.92 2.07 -37.85
CA TYR A 592 9.89 2.39 -36.86
C TYR A 592 10.45 2.43 -35.43
N LEU A 593 11.75 2.23 -35.26
CA LEU A 593 12.41 2.44 -33.97
C LEU A 593 12.44 3.94 -33.63
N HIS A 594 12.47 4.21 -32.33
CA HIS A 594 12.53 5.55 -31.77
C HIS A 594 13.95 6.08 -31.74
N HIS A 595 14.09 7.39 -31.53
CA HIS A 595 15.39 8.05 -31.56
C HIS A 595 16.35 7.44 -30.50
N PRO A 596 17.64 7.20 -30.80
CA PRO A 596 18.56 6.53 -29.86
C PRO A 596 18.78 7.23 -28.49
N LEU A 597 18.52 8.55 -28.42
CA LEU A 597 18.55 9.33 -27.18
C LEU A 597 17.30 9.13 -26.30
N GLN A 598 16.26 8.48 -26.82
CA GLN A 598 15.10 8.05 -26.05
C GLN A 598 15.42 6.72 -25.35
N GLY A 599 15.57 6.74 -24.03
CA GLY A 599 15.78 5.54 -23.21
C GLY A 599 14.49 4.89 -22.72
N GLY A 600 13.39 5.65 -22.68
CA GLY A 600 12.08 5.19 -22.21
C GLY A 600 11.44 4.20 -23.18
N TYR A 601 10.81 3.15 -22.65
CA TYR A 601 10.13 2.10 -23.42
C TYR A 601 10.97 1.40 -24.51
N GLN A 602 12.30 1.59 -24.51
CA GLN A 602 13.23 0.96 -25.45
C GLN A 602 13.79 -0.37 -24.93
N LYS A 603 14.08 -1.30 -25.85
CA LYS A 603 14.74 -2.57 -25.52
C LYS A 603 16.18 -2.30 -25.06
N GLN A 604 16.63 -3.04 -24.04
CA GLN A 604 17.99 -2.99 -23.46
C GLN A 604 18.36 -1.71 -22.70
N GLN A 605 17.58 -0.62 -22.80
CA GLN A 605 17.77 0.61 -22.05
C GLN A 605 16.88 0.65 -20.81
N ASP A 606 17.34 1.33 -19.77
CA ASP A 606 16.55 1.71 -18.59
C ASP A 606 17.05 3.01 -17.97
N ALA A 607 16.33 3.48 -16.95
CA ALA A 607 16.64 4.71 -16.22
C ALA A 607 18.11 4.79 -15.77
N LEU A 608 18.69 3.67 -15.29
CA LEU A 608 20.08 3.66 -14.81
C LEU A 608 21.09 3.79 -15.95
N THR A 609 20.83 3.17 -17.11
CA THR A 609 21.69 3.35 -18.30
C THR A 609 21.63 4.78 -18.86
N THR A 610 20.46 5.44 -18.78
CA THR A 610 20.32 6.86 -19.14
C THR A 610 21.07 7.75 -18.15
N CYS A 611 20.93 7.51 -16.84
CA CYS A 611 21.71 8.22 -15.82
C CYS A 611 23.22 8.05 -16.03
N PHE A 612 23.69 6.83 -16.32
CA PHE A 612 25.10 6.57 -16.63
C PHE A 612 25.58 7.43 -17.82
N THR A 613 24.79 7.48 -18.89
CA THR A 613 25.13 8.25 -20.10
C THR A 613 25.26 9.74 -19.77
N ILE A 614 24.28 10.31 -19.07
CA ILE A 614 24.29 11.72 -18.64
C ILE A 614 25.50 12.01 -17.73
N GLU A 615 25.75 11.16 -16.74
CA GLU A 615 26.84 11.36 -15.77
C GLU A 615 28.23 11.29 -16.42
N GLU A 616 28.46 10.35 -17.34
CA GLU A 616 29.73 10.25 -18.05
C GLU A 616 29.97 11.43 -19.01
N VAL A 617 28.91 11.99 -19.61
CA VAL A 617 29.01 13.23 -20.42
C VAL A 617 29.42 14.41 -19.55
N ILE A 618 28.78 14.57 -18.38
CA ILE A 618 29.14 15.62 -17.41
C ILE A 618 30.59 15.43 -16.93
N ASN A 619 30.98 14.19 -16.57
CA ASN A 619 32.34 13.89 -16.13
C ASN A 619 33.38 14.24 -17.19
N GLN A 620 33.12 13.86 -18.44
CA GLN A 620 34.02 14.18 -19.54
C GLN A 620 34.23 15.69 -19.73
N CYS A 621 33.16 16.50 -19.71
CA CYS A 621 33.29 17.95 -19.88
C CYS A 621 34.05 18.60 -18.71
N LEU A 622 33.80 18.15 -17.47
CA LEU A 622 34.55 18.68 -16.32
C LEU A 622 36.04 18.29 -16.37
N GLU A 623 36.39 17.12 -16.90
CA GLU A 623 37.78 16.71 -17.12
C GLU A 623 38.47 17.58 -18.19
N GLU A 624 37.69 18.08 -19.14
CA GLU A 624 38.11 19.07 -20.14
C GLU A 624 38.14 20.51 -19.56
N LYS A 625 37.88 20.67 -18.25
CA LYS A 625 37.79 21.94 -17.52
C LYS A 625 36.71 22.89 -18.05
N GLU A 626 35.68 22.32 -18.66
CA GLU A 626 34.55 23.08 -19.16
C GLU A 626 33.39 23.11 -18.15
N LYS A 627 32.56 24.17 -18.24
CA LYS A 627 31.29 24.24 -17.51
C LYS A 627 30.24 23.37 -18.20
N VAL A 628 29.29 22.87 -17.41
CA VAL A 628 28.12 22.16 -17.96
C VAL A 628 26.85 22.69 -17.32
N TYR A 629 25.91 23.13 -18.14
CA TYR A 629 24.57 23.53 -17.74
C TYR A 629 23.61 22.41 -18.08
N VAL A 630 22.85 21.94 -17.10
CA VAL A 630 21.94 20.82 -17.25
C VAL A 630 20.53 21.23 -16.84
N ALA A 631 19.58 21.21 -17.78
CA ALA A 631 18.17 21.39 -17.48
C ALA A 631 17.46 20.03 -17.41
N TYR A 632 16.72 19.79 -16.33
CA TYR A 632 15.80 18.65 -16.19
C TYR A 632 14.37 19.17 -16.33
N MET A 633 13.58 18.54 -17.19
CA MET A 633 12.21 18.92 -17.51
C MET A 633 11.29 17.70 -17.50
N ASP A 634 10.04 17.89 -17.08
CA ASP A 634 9.00 16.85 -16.98
C ASP A 634 7.72 17.39 -17.64
N ILE A 635 7.11 16.61 -18.54
CA ILE A 635 5.86 16.99 -19.19
C ILE A 635 4.70 16.75 -18.22
N SER A 636 3.86 17.76 -18.04
CA SER A 636 2.68 17.69 -17.17
C SER A 636 1.64 16.75 -17.75
N LYS A 637 1.39 15.62 -17.06
CA LYS A 637 0.34 14.66 -17.40
C LYS A 637 0.46 14.12 -18.83
N ALA A 638 1.70 13.92 -19.29
CA ALA A 638 2.08 13.56 -20.66
C ALA A 638 1.11 12.63 -21.41
N PHE A 639 0.76 11.47 -20.83
CA PHE A 639 -0.16 10.53 -21.45
C PHE A 639 -1.60 11.04 -21.53
N ASP A 640 -2.08 11.82 -20.56
CA ASP A 640 -3.46 12.32 -20.52
C ASP A 640 -3.66 13.56 -21.41
N THR A 641 -2.59 14.26 -21.81
CA THR A 641 -2.66 15.56 -22.51
C THR A 641 -2.05 15.58 -23.91
N MET A 642 -1.46 14.47 -24.37
CA MET A 642 -0.87 14.37 -25.71
C MET A 642 -1.92 14.59 -26.83
N GLY A 643 -1.69 15.53 -27.76
CA GLY A 643 -2.59 15.76 -28.89
C GLY A 643 -2.69 14.55 -29.83
N ILE A 644 -3.91 14.00 -30.02
CA ILE A 644 -4.14 12.82 -30.87
C ILE A 644 -3.85 13.13 -32.34
N ASN A 645 -4.35 14.26 -32.86
CA ASN A 645 -4.12 14.65 -34.25
C ASN A 645 -2.65 15.03 -34.51
N SER A 646 -1.98 15.65 -33.55
CA SER A 646 -0.52 15.86 -33.60
C SER A 646 0.24 14.54 -33.71
N MET A 647 -0.15 13.53 -32.93
CA MET A 647 0.43 12.19 -32.99
C MET A 647 0.17 11.51 -34.33
N LEU A 648 -1.05 11.57 -34.87
CA LEU A 648 -1.41 10.99 -36.17
C LEU A 648 -0.67 11.67 -37.33
N PHE A 649 -0.52 13.00 -37.28
CA PHE A 649 0.27 13.76 -38.24
C PHE A 649 1.72 13.28 -38.27
N LYS A 650 2.35 13.17 -37.09
CA LYS A 650 3.74 12.71 -36.96
C LYS A 650 3.91 11.23 -37.32
N LEU A 651 2.91 10.40 -37.05
CA LEU A 651 2.89 9.00 -37.46
C LEU A 651 3.02 8.86 -38.99
N TYR A 652 2.33 9.72 -39.74
CA TYR A 652 2.42 9.77 -41.19
C TYR A 652 3.74 10.40 -41.67
N HIS A 653 4.04 11.61 -41.23
CA HIS A 653 5.17 12.39 -41.76
C HIS A 653 6.53 11.88 -41.27
N ASN A 654 6.68 11.58 -39.99
CA ASN A 654 7.98 11.26 -39.39
C ASN A 654 8.28 9.76 -39.46
N LYS A 655 7.26 8.90 -39.32
CA LYS A 655 7.43 7.44 -39.38
C LYS A 655 7.06 6.83 -40.74
N GLY A 656 6.41 7.57 -41.63
CA GLY A 656 6.00 7.06 -42.95
C GLY A 656 4.88 6.02 -42.88
N ILE A 657 4.17 5.92 -41.76
CA ILE A 657 3.05 4.98 -41.62
C ILE A 657 1.83 5.59 -42.31
N CYS A 658 1.36 4.92 -43.35
CA CYS A 658 0.25 5.35 -44.20
C CYS A 658 -0.69 4.17 -44.46
N GLY A 659 -1.61 4.30 -45.43
CA GLY A 659 -2.51 3.21 -45.82
C GLY A 659 -3.42 2.72 -44.69
N LYS A 660 -3.75 1.42 -44.70
CA LYS A 660 -4.65 0.81 -43.72
C LYS A 660 -4.10 0.93 -42.30
N ALA A 661 -2.79 0.77 -42.14
CA ALA A 661 -2.14 0.88 -40.83
C ALA A 661 -2.39 2.23 -40.15
N TRP A 662 -2.27 3.33 -40.89
CA TRP A 662 -2.54 4.66 -40.34
C TRP A 662 -4.03 4.85 -40.02
N ARG A 663 -4.93 4.41 -40.92
CA ARG A 663 -6.39 4.54 -40.73
C ARG A 663 -6.90 3.71 -39.57
N LEU A 664 -6.42 2.47 -39.38
CA LEU A 664 -6.73 1.68 -38.20
C LEU A 664 -6.21 2.33 -36.91
N ILE A 665 -4.97 2.84 -36.88
CA ILE A 665 -4.44 3.54 -35.70
C ILE A 665 -5.29 4.78 -35.38
N ARG A 666 -5.73 5.54 -36.39
CA ARG A 666 -6.70 6.62 -36.20
C ARG A 666 -8.01 6.08 -35.61
N GLU A 667 -8.55 4.99 -36.15
CA GLU A 667 -9.78 4.37 -35.68
C GLU A 667 -9.73 3.98 -34.18
N TRP A 668 -8.56 3.55 -33.68
CA TRP A 668 -8.35 3.28 -32.24
C TRP A 668 -8.47 4.48 -31.32
N TYR A 669 -8.25 5.69 -31.84
CA TYR A 669 -8.10 6.92 -31.06
C TYR A 669 -9.17 7.98 -31.35
N ILE A 670 -10.05 7.78 -32.33
CA ILE A 670 -11.26 8.59 -32.49
C ILE A 670 -12.40 8.03 -31.63
N ASP A 671 -13.31 8.91 -31.19
CA ASP A 671 -14.53 8.58 -30.45
C ASP A 671 -14.30 7.69 -29.21
N MET A 672 -13.13 7.84 -28.57
CA MET A 672 -12.83 7.15 -27.33
C MET A 672 -13.68 7.71 -26.19
N ALA A 673 -14.14 6.83 -25.30
CA ALA A 673 -14.83 7.25 -24.09
C ALA A 673 -14.42 6.45 -22.85
N GLU A 674 -14.45 7.11 -21.70
CA GLU A 674 -14.07 6.54 -20.41
C GLU A 674 -15.14 6.83 -19.35
N PHE A 675 -15.22 5.98 -18.34
CA PHE A 675 -15.91 6.30 -17.08
C PHE A 675 -15.06 5.82 -15.90
N VAL A 676 -15.18 6.50 -14.76
CA VAL A 676 -14.43 6.19 -13.55
C VAL A 676 -15.18 5.16 -12.72
N ARG A 677 -14.47 4.19 -12.12
CA ARG A 677 -15.05 3.23 -11.17
C ARG A 677 -14.39 3.29 -9.80
N ILE A 678 -15.17 3.64 -8.77
CA ILE A 678 -14.75 3.73 -7.36
C ILE A 678 -15.63 2.84 -6.49
N GLU A 679 -15.04 1.89 -5.77
CA GLU A 679 -15.74 0.95 -4.85
C GLU A 679 -17.01 0.31 -5.43
N GLY A 680 -17.02 0.01 -6.74
CA GLY A 680 -18.16 -0.61 -7.42
C GLY A 680 -19.18 0.37 -8.00
N LYS A 681 -19.09 1.67 -7.68
CA LYS A 681 -19.86 2.73 -8.32
C LYS A 681 -19.16 3.24 -9.56
N SER A 682 -19.94 3.56 -10.59
CA SER A 682 -19.47 4.07 -11.87
C SER A 682 -19.97 5.49 -12.08
N SER A 683 -19.09 6.37 -12.55
CA SER A 683 -19.45 7.74 -12.91
C SER A 683 -20.26 7.79 -14.21
N ARG A 684 -20.67 9.00 -14.61
CA ARG A 684 -21.01 9.27 -16.01
C ARG A 684 -19.83 8.94 -16.96
N THR A 685 -20.17 8.66 -18.20
CA THR A 685 -19.18 8.49 -19.30
C THR A 685 -18.79 9.86 -19.84
N TYR A 686 -17.52 10.03 -20.21
CA TYR A 686 -16.97 11.23 -20.85
C TYR A 686 -16.13 10.85 -22.07
N THR A 687 -16.02 11.78 -23.01
CA THR A 687 -15.28 11.59 -24.27
C THR A 687 -13.81 11.96 -24.08
N ILE A 688 -12.91 11.26 -24.77
CA ILE A 688 -11.48 11.56 -24.80
C ILE A 688 -11.14 12.19 -26.15
N GLN A 689 -10.75 13.46 -26.13
CA GLN A 689 -10.39 14.23 -27.33
C GLN A 689 -8.88 14.49 -27.44
N GLN A 690 -8.15 14.32 -26.34
CA GLN A 690 -6.69 14.28 -26.30
C GLN A 690 -6.20 13.26 -25.28
N GLY A 691 -4.93 12.89 -25.41
CA GLY A 691 -4.26 11.88 -24.61
C GLY A 691 -4.37 10.48 -25.19
N THR A 692 -3.58 9.58 -24.61
CA THR A 692 -3.67 8.14 -24.84
C THR A 692 -4.10 7.44 -23.56
N ARG A 693 -4.64 6.24 -23.71
CA ARG A 693 -5.15 5.46 -22.59
C ARG A 693 -4.00 4.80 -21.84
N GLN A 694 -3.75 5.23 -20.59
CA GLN A 694 -2.73 4.67 -19.70
C GLN A 694 -3.09 3.22 -19.33
N GLY A 695 -2.58 2.26 -20.09
CA GLY A 695 -2.97 0.84 -19.97
C GLY A 695 -3.15 0.14 -21.32
N GLY A 696 -3.18 0.90 -22.42
CA GLY A 696 -3.03 0.40 -23.79
C GLY A 696 -1.62 -0.10 -24.07
N VAL A 697 -1.52 -1.09 -24.95
CA VAL A 697 -0.25 -1.71 -25.35
C VAL A 697 0.49 -0.83 -26.36
N LEU A 698 -0.24 -0.18 -27.28
CA LEU A 698 0.33 0.75 -28.27
C LEU A 698 0.61 2.15 -27.69
N SER A 699 -0.11 2.57 -26.64
CA SER A 699 -0.01 3.93 -26.08
C SER A 699 1.43 4.40 -25.79
N PRO A 700 2.33 3.62 -25.17
CA PRO A 700 3.70 4.06 -24.93
C PRO A 700 4.50 4.30 -26.21
N TRP A 701 4.32 3.46 -27.23
CA TRP A 701 5.01 3.61 -28.52
C TRP A 701 4.50 4.85 -29.27
N LEU A 702 3.17 5.05 -29.30
CA LEU A 702 2.56 6.24 -29.91
C LEU A 702 2.93 7.53 -29.19
N PHE A 703 3.06 7.49 -27.86
CA PHE A 703 3.57 8.64 -27.10
C PHE A 703 4.98 9.04 -27.54
N LEU A 704 5.86 8.07 -27.77
CA LEU A 704 7.21 8.35 -28.26
C LEU A 704 7.21 8.92 -29.69
N VAL A 705 6.32 8.47 -30.57
CA VAL A 705 6.14 9.08 -31.91
C VAL A 705 5.85 10.57 -31.80
N SER A 706 5.08 10.98 -30.79
CA SER A 706 4.68 12.36 -30.60
C SER A 706 5.79 13.31 -30.16
N ILE A 707 6.84 12.79 -29.50
CA ILE A 707 7.86 13.61 -28.82
C ILE A 707 9.28 13.43 -29.35
N ASP A 708 9.60 12.31 -30.00
CA ASP A 708 10.97 11.98 -30.42
C ASP A 708 11.61 13.03 -31.35
N ASP A 709 10.81 13.67 -32.21
CA ASP A 709 11.29 14.69 -33.15
C ASP A 709 11.78 15.98 -32.46
N LEU A 710 11.41 16.21 -31.19
CA LEU A 710 12.03 17.26 -30.37
C LEU A 710 13.55 17.04 -30.24
N ILE A 711 13.99 15.79 -30.17
CA ILE A 711 15.42 15.47 -30.07
C ILE A 711 16.15 15.91 -31.34
N GLU A 712 15.54 15.72 -32.50
CA GLU A 712 16.09 16.13 -33.79
C GLU A 712 16.14 17.66 -33.90
N GLU A 713 15.06 18.36 -33.52
CA GLU A 713 15.05 19.83 -33.47
C GLU A 713 16.12 20.39 -32.52
N LEU A 714 16.30 19.78 -31.34
CA LEU A 714 17.35 20.13 -30.38
C LEU A 714 18.76 19.78 -30.88
N GLN A 715 18.90 18.79 -31.76
CA GLN A 715 20.18 18.47 -32.39
C GLN A 715 20.54 19.53 -33.45
N CYS A 716 19.54 20.00 -34.21
CA CYS A 716 19.71 21.04 -35.23
C CYS A 716 20.12 22.41 -34.65
N THR A 717 19.89 22.68 -33.36
CA THR A 717 20.37 23.92 -32.74
C THR A 717 21.90 24.02 -32.72
N ASN A 718 22.59 22.88 -32.79
CA ASN A 718 24.04 22.69 -32.65
C ASN A 718 24.61 23.29 -31.34
N THR A 719 23.81 23.31 -30.27
CA THR A 719 24.21 23.85 -28.95
C THR A 719 24.40 22.82 -27.86
N GLY A 720 23.90 21.59 -28.06
CA GLY A 720 24.10 20.49 -27.13
C GLY A 720 25.52 19.92 -27.18
N ILE A 721 25.79 18.92 -26.33
CA ILE A 721 27.12 18.32 -26.21
C ILE A 721 27.30 17.20 -27.24
N PHE A 722 28.46 17.19 -27.92
CA PHE A 722 28.88 16.11 -28.79
C PHE A 722 30.12 15.42 -28.21
N LEU A 723 30.11 14.09 -28.14
CA LEU A 723 31.30 13.29 -27.82
C LEU A 723 31.66 12.41 -29.02
N ASN A 724 32.82 12.64 -29.67
CA ASN A 724 33.26 11.90 -30.87
C ASN A 724 32.13 11.74 -31.92
N ASN A 725 31.50 12.86 -32.30
CA ASN A 725 30.36 12.95 -33.24
C ASN A 725 29.04 12.31 -32.76
N VAL A 726 28.95 11.87 -31.50
CA VAL A 726 27.70 11.41 -30.89
C VAL A 726 27.02 12.56 -30.18
N TYR A 727 25.85 12.97 -30.67
CA TYR A 727 25.03 13.97 -29.99
C TYR A 727 24.46 13.39 -28.69
N LEU A 728 24.71 14.08 -27.59
CA LEU A 728 24.34 13.72 -26.21
C LEU A 728 23.72 14.90 -25.46
N GLY A 729 23.30 15.93 -26.21
CA GLY A 729 22.75 17.16 -25.66
C GLY A 729 21.34 17.00 -25.09
N SER A 730 20.53 16.05 -25.56
CA SER A 730 19.12 15.94 -25.15
C SER A 730 18.64 14.50 -24.88
N PRO A 731 19.28 13.73 -23.97
CA PRO A 731 18.77 12.43 -23.58
C PRO A 731 17.39 12.53 -22.93
N MET A 732 16.48 11.62 -23.32
CA MET A 732 15.11 11.54 -22.83
C MET A 732 14.82 10.17 -22.22
N PHE A 733 13.88 10.13 -21.28
CA PHE A 733 13.32 8.88 -20.76
C PHE A 733 11.80 9.02 -20.65
N ALA A 734 11.10 8.58 -21.69
CA ALA A 734 9.69 8.90 -21.91
C ALA A 734 9.49 10.43 -21.92
N ASP A 735 8.78 10.96 -20.92
CA ASP A 735 8.47 12.38 -20.73
C ASP A 735 9.53 13.17 -19.96
N ASP A 736 10.50 12.51 -19.33
CA ASP A 736 11.65 13.15 -18.68
C ASP A 736 12.68 13.59 -19.73
N LEU A 737 12.80 14.89 -19.98
CA LEU A 737 13.81 15.48 -20.87
C LEU A 737 14.98 16.04 -20.05
N THR A 738 16.20 15.67 -20.43
CA THR A 738 17.43 16.28 -19.90
C THR A 738 18.17 16.99 -21.02
N MET A 739 18.49 18.27 -20.84
CA MET A 739 19.28 19.04 -21.80
C MET A 739 20.64 19.40 -21.21
N LEU A 740 21.71 19.22 -21.98
CA LEU A 740 23.09 19.49 -21.59
C LEU A 740 23.76 20.41 -22.60
N SER A 741 24.38 21.47 -22.09
CA SER A 741 25.15 22.42 -22.90
C SER A 741 26.42 22.86 -22.16
N ARG A 742 27.50 23.13 -22.91
CA ARG A 742 28.75 23.73 -22.40
C ARG A 742 28.64 25.23 -22.16
N LYS A 743 27.66 25.89 -22.80
CA LYS A 743 27.45 27.35 -22.77
C LYS A 743 26.07 27.69 -22.25
N LYS A 744 25.97 28.76 -21.46
CA LYS A 744 24.69 29.29 -20.97
C LYS A 744 23.75 29.67 -22.13
N SER A 745 24.27 30.41 -23.11
CA SER A 745 23.53 30.76 -24.34
C SER A 745 23.08 29.52 -25.13
N GLY A 746 23.86 28.45 -25.08
CA GLY A 746 23.50 27.18 -25.70
C GLY A 746 22.28 26.54 -25.04
N LEU A 747 22.22 26.54 -23.70
CA LEU A 747 21.07 26.03 -22.96
C LEU A 747 19.85 26.95 -23.13
N ASP A 748 20.04 28.27 -23.12
CA ASP A 748 18.97 29.25 -23.39
C ASP A 748 18.31 28.99 -24.76
N LYS A 749 19.10 28.73 -25.81
CA LYS A 749 18.57 28.38 -27.15
C LYS A 749 17.80 27.06 -27.14
N MET A 750 18.27 26.05 -26.40
CA MET A 750 17.58 24.76 -26.27
C MET A 750 16.25 24.89 -25.50
N LEU A 751 16.23 25.67 -24.43
CA LEU A 751 15.01 26.00 -23.67
C LEU A 751 14.00 26.74 -24.56
N GLN A 752 14.46 27.71 -25.35
CA GLN A 752 13.60 28.44 -26.29
C GLN A 752 13.02 27.50 -27.37
N THR A 753 13.86 26.66 -27.98
CA THR A 753 13.43 25.67 -28.98
C THR A 753 12.39 24.71 -28.38
N THR A 754 12.63 24.25 -27.15
CA THR A 754 11.71 23.38 -26.42
C THR A 754 10.38 24.08 -26.11
N TRP A 755 10.42 25.37 -25.77
CA TRP A 755 9.21 26.16 -25.53
C TRP A 755 8.41 26.35 -26.83
N GLU A 756 9.05 26.73 -27.92
CA GLU A 756 8.42 26.86 -29.24
C GLU A 756 7.79 25.54 -29.71
N TYR A 757 8.53 24.44 -29.57
CA TYR A 757 8.04 23.10 -29.86
C TYR A 757 6.82 22.75 -28.99
N SER A 758 6.86 23.09 -27.70
CA SER A 758 5.77 22.79 -26.77
C SER A 758 4.48 23.54 -27.13
N ASN A 759 4.59 24.80 -27.56
CA ASN A 759 3.44 25.54 -28.10
C ASN A 759 2.96 24.90 -29.39
N LYS A 760 3.90 24.57 -30.31
CA LYS A 760 3.60 23.99 -31.62
C LYS A 760 2.79 22.70 -31.55
N TRP A 761 3.18 21.82 -30.64
CA TRP A 761 2.65 20.47 -30.52
C TRP A 761 1.76 20.27 -29.29
N GLN A 762 1.40 21.37 -28.63
CA GLN A 762 0.48 21.42 -27.48
C GLN A 762 0.93 20.56 -26.29
N PHE A 763 2.23 20.62 -25.96
CA PHE A 763 2.77 20.05 -24.73
C PHE A 763 2.90 21.12 -23.64
N THR A 764 2.71 20.72 -22.39
CA THR A 764 2.89 21.61 -21.23
C THR A 764 3.96 21.07 -20.30
N PHE A 765 5.06 21.80 -20.12
CA PHE A 765 6.09 21.43 -19.15
C PHE A 765 5.70 21.81 -17.72
N ASN A 766 6.06 20.97 -16.76
CA ASN A 766 5.85 21.24 -15.35
C ASN A 766 6.95 22.17 -14.83
N ILE A 767 6.64 23.46 -14.72
CA ILE A 767 7.60 24.47 -14.24
C ILE A 767 8.15 24.14 -12.84
N LYS A 768 7.32 23.62 -11.93
CA LYS A 768 7.78 23.26 -10.56
C LYS A 768 8.78 22.10 -10.55
N LYS A 769 8.76 21.25 -11.58
CA LYS A 769 9.71 20.16 -11.78
C LYS A 769 10.82 20.48 -12.79
N THR A 770 10.79 21.67 -13.38
CA THR A 770 11.80 22.14 -14.31
C THR A 770 12.90 22.84 -13.52
N VAL A 771 14.13 22.35 -13.63
CA VAL A 771 15.26 22.80 -12.79
C VAL A 771 16.54 22.81 -13.61
N VAL A 772 17.40 23.81 -13.38
CA VAL A 772 18.76 23.87 -13.93
C VAL A 772 19.80 23.56 -12.85
N LEU A 773 20.82 22.76 -13.19
CA LEU A 773 22.02 22.50 -12.39
C LEU A 773 23.24 22.97 -13.20
N THR A 774 24.14 23.71 -12.55
CA THR A 774 25.39 24.20 -13.17
C THR A 774 26.59 23.50 -12.53
N TYR A 775 27.39 22.81 -13.35
CA TYR A 775 28.58 22.09 -12.93
C TYR A 775 29.86 22.84 -13.35
N GLY A 776 30.91 22.75 -12.50
CA GLY A 776 32.25 23.29 -12.81
C GLY A 776 32.53 24.71 -12.31
N GLU A 777 31.72 25.26 -11.41
CA GLU A 777 31.93 26.57 -10.79
C GLU A 777 32.56 26.44 -9.40
N LYS A 778 33.67 27.15 -9.12
CA LYS A 778 34.13 27.37 -7.75
C LYS A 778 33.29 28.50 -7.17
N GLN A 779 32.74 28.34 -5.96
CA GLN A 779 32.17 29.45 -5.20
C GLN A 779 33.29 30.39 -4.74
N GLU A 780 33.81 31.22 -5.63
CA GLU A 780 34.71 32.33 -5.30
C GLU A 780 34.26 33.58 -6.05
N GLU A 781 33.25 34.28 -5.51
CA GLU A 781 33.07 35.71 -5.73
C GLU A 781 32.67 36.36 -4.39
N HIS A 782 33.65 36.59 -3.52
CA HIS A 782 33.56 37.61 -2.44
C HIS A 782 33.72 39.01 -3.05
N GLY A 783 32.85 39.35 -4.00
CA GLY A 783 32.81 40.64 -4.66
C GLY A 783 31.36 40.94 -5.05
N THR A 784 30.84 42.04 -4.51
CA THR A 784 29.49 42.59 -4.66
C THR A 784 28.85 42.42 -6.05
N ASN A 785 27.59 41.95 -6.07
CA ASN A 785 26.66 41.83 -7.21
C ASN A 785 26.90 40.70 -8.24
N CYS A 786 27.04 39.45 -7.79
CA CYS A 786 26.75 38.30 -8.65
C CYS A 786 25.24 38.26 -8.93
N ALA A 787 24.81 38.84 -10.06
CA ALA A 787 23.41 38.80 -10.47
C ALA A 787 22.96 37.34 -10.57
N ILE A 788 21.98 36.95 -9.76
CA ILE A 788 21.37 35.62 -9.80
C ILE A 788 21.03 35.29 -11.26
N ARG A 789 21.63 34.24 -11.82
CA ARG A 789 21.36 33.81 -13.19
C ARG A 789 19.87 33.47 -13.29
N LYS A 790 19.17 34.19 -14.15
CA LYS A 790 17.75 33.95 -14.40
C LYS A 790 17.61 33.04 -15.61
N TRP A 791 17.06 31.85 -15.39
CA TRP A 791 16.70 30.89 -16.42
C TRP A 791 15.22 31.05 -16.76
N LYS A 792 14.87 30.93 -18.04
CA LYS A 792 13.49 31.08 -18.50
C LYS A 792 13.08 29.99 -19.48
N LEU A 793 11.83 29.58 -19.38
CA LEU A 793 11.12 28.78 -20.39
C LEU A 793 10.03 29.67 -20.99
N GLY A 794 10.29 30.30 -22.14
CA GLY A 794 9.46 31.38 -22.64
C GLY A 794 9.44 32.56 -21.65
N SER A 795 8.25 32.91 -21.14
CA SER A 795 8.10 33.97 -20.13
C SER A 795 8.25 33.48 -18.68
N LEU A 796 8.34 32.17 -18.45
CA LEU A 796 8.26 31.54 -17.13
C LEU A 796 9.65 31.37 -16.50
N ASP A 797 9.81 31.76 -15.24
CA ASP A 797 11.08 31.63 -14.52
C ASP A 797 11.34 30.18 -14.07
N ILE A 798 12.57 29.70 -14.27
CA ILE A 798 13.05 28.38 -13.88
C ILE A 798 14.02 28.51 -12.69
N SER A 799 13.88 27.63 -11.70
CA SER A 799 14.81 27.59 -10.56
C SER A 799 16.13 26.91 -10.91
N GLU A 800 17.24 27.52 -10.52
CA GLU A 800 18.56 26.86 -10.43
C GLU A 800 18.72 26.21 -9.05
N LYS A 801 19.30 25.00 -8.98
CA LYS A 801 19.51 24.26 -7.73
C LYS A 801 20.86 23.54 -7.72
N ASP A 802 21.37 23.27 -6.52
CA ASP A 802 22.59 22.48 -6.31
C ASP A 802 22.33 20.97 -6.33
N THR A 803 21.11 20.56 -5.99
CA THR A 803 20.70 19.15 -5.97
C THR A 803 19.31 18.94 -6.55
N TRP A 804 19.13 17.82 -7.26
CA TRP A 804 17.85 17.46 -7.88
C TRP A 804 17.65 15.95 -7.99
N SER A 805 16.42 15.48 -7.86
CA SER A 805 16.10 14.06 -8.08
C SER A 805 15.40 13.85 -9.42
N ASN A 806 16.01 13.03 -10.27
CA ASN A 806 15.47 12.65 -11.57
C ASN A 806 15.81 11.16 -11.84
N LEU A 807 14.87 10.41 -12.43
CA LEU A 807 14.98 8.97 -12.69
C LEU A 807 15.34 8.09 -11.46
N GLY A 808 15.03 8.59 -10.26
CA GLY A 808 15.35 7.96 -8.99
C GLY A 808 16.81 8.10 -8.54
N LYS A 809 17.65 8.81 -9.31
CA LYS A 809 18.99 9.28 -8.91
C LYS A 809 18.87 10.66 -8.27
N ILE A 810 19.81 10.99 -7.37
CA ILE A 810 20.03 12.35 -6.90
C ILE A 810 21.27 12.88 -7.61
N TRP A 811 21.09 14.00 -8.31
CA TRP A 811 22.12 14.77 -8.97
C TRP A 811 22.59 15.86 -8.02
N ASP A 812 23.91 16.02 -7.90
CA ASP A 812 24.57 16.96 -7.01
C ASP A 812 25.68 17.66 -7.81
N ILE A 813 25.70 19.00 -7.81
CA ILE A 813 26.68 19.78 -8.60
C ILE A 813 28.13 19.52 -8.19
N ASN A 814 28.35 19.18 -6.92
CA ASN A 814 29.65 18.82 -6.37
C ASN A 814 29.96 17.32 -6.51
N LYS A 815 29.03 16.55 -7.08
CA LYS A 815 29.12 15.10 -7.32
C LYS A 815 29.33 14.27 -6.05
N HIS A 816 28.88 14.79 -4.90
CA HIS A 816 28.89 14.01 -3.66
C HIS A 816 27.71 13.03 -3.63
N SER A 817 27.98 11.78 -3.22
CA SER A 817 26.91 10.77 -3.08
C SER A 817 26.15 10.88 -1.75
N SER A 818 26.53 11.78 -0.84
CA SER A 818 25.95 11.84 0.51
C SER A 818 24.45 12.15 0.52
N ALA A 819 23.95 13.00 -0.38
CA ALA A 819 22.52 13.22 -0.54
C ALA A 819 21.78 11.96 -1.01
N ALA A 820 22.38 11.21 -1.96
CA ALA A 820 21.87 9.92 -2.41
C ALA A 820 21.83 8.87 -1.28
N VAL A 821 22.86 8.87 -0.44
CA VAL A 821 23.01 7.99 0.74
C VAL A 821 21.95 8.31 1.79
N LEU A 822 21.69 9.58 2.09
CA LEU A 822 20.61 9.97 3.01
C LEU A 822 19.24 9.50 2.52
N GLY A 823 18.96 9.67 1.22
CA GLY A 823 17.76 9.12 0.59
C GLY A 823 17.67 7.59 0.67
N ALA A 824 18.80 6.91 0.45
CA ALA A 824 18.89 5.46 0.60
C ALA A 824 18.63 5.01 2.04
N VAL A 825 19.21 5.67 3.05
CA VAL A 825 18.95 5.40 4.47
C VAL A 825 17.46 5.52 4.79
N GLY A 826 16.78 6.55 4.28
CA GLY A 826 15.33 6.71 4.39
C GLY A 826 14.57 5.51 3.81
N ARG A 827 14.86 5.14 2.55
CA ARG A 827 14.25 3.97 1.89
C ARG A 827 14.56 2.67 2.64
N GLY A 828 15.77 2.51 3.15
CA GLY A 828 16.19 1.35 3.94
C GLY A 828 15.35 1.21 5.22
N ARG A 829 15.17 2.31 5.97
CA ARG A 829 14.32 2.35 7.16
C ARG A 829 12.87 1.99 6.83
N GLU A 830 12.30 2.53 5.76
CA GLU A 830 10.95 2.15 5.30
C GLU A 830 10.82 0.65 5.06
N VAL A 831 11.82 0.03 4.42
CA VAL A 831 11.80 -1.42 4.19
C VAL A 831 11.95 -2.18 5.50
N CYS A 832 12.81 -1.72 6.42
CA CYS A 832 12.90 -2.32 7.76
C CYS A 832 11.54 -2.33 8.45
N PHE A 833 10.82 -1.20 8.47
CA PHE A 833 9.47 -1.13 9.05
C PHE A 833 8.47 -2.04 8.34
N PHE A 834 8.53 -2.10 7.01
CA PHE A 834 7.70 -3.00 6.22
C PHE A 834 7.96 -4.47 6.57
N LEU A 835 9.22 -4.92 6.59
CA LEU A 835 9.59 -6.30 6.91
C LEU A 835 9.29 -6.65 8.36
N MET A 836 9.53 -5.74 9.32
CA MET A 836 9.12 -5.92 10.71
C MET A 836 7.61 -6.10 10.82
N SER A 837 6.83 -5.34 10.05
CA SER A 837 5.38 -5.53 9.97
C SER A 837 5.04 -6.92 9.41
N LEU A 838 5.83 -7.46 8.49
CA LEU A 838 5.62 -8.81 7.96
C LEU A 838 6.07 -9.92 8.90
N GLY A 839 6.65 -9.59 10.05
CA GLY A 839 7.06 -10.56 11.05
C GLY A 839 8.57 -10.75 11.14
N SER A 840 9.40 -10.01 10.42
CA SER A 840 10.88 -10.09 10.48
C SER A 840 11.47 -9.48 11.77
N ARG A 841 10.91 -9.87 12.91
CA ARG A 841 11.30 -9.47 14.27
C ARG A 841 11.49 -10.72 15.12
N TYR A 842 12.15 -10.57 16.25
CA TYR A 842 12.27 -11.62 17.26
C TYR A 842 10.92 -12.30 17.57
N GLY A 843 10.92 -13.63 17.54
CA GLY A 843 9.73 -14.48 17.75
C GLY A 843 8.75 -14.55 16.56
N GLY A 844 9.03 -13.86 15.45
CA GLY A 844 8.23 -13.89 14.22
C GLY A 844 8.79 -14.87 13.18
N LEU A 845 9.10 -14.37 11.98
CA LEU A 845 9.70 -15.14 10.89
C LEU A 845 11.08 -15.67 11.29
N ASN A 846 11.42 -16.87 10.83
CA ASN A 846 12.78 -17.39 10.97
C ASN A 846 13.78 -16.40 10.30
N PRO A 847 14.93 -16.10 10.95
CA PRO A 847 15.90 -15.14 10.45
C PRO A 847 16.44 -15.40 9.04
N ILE A 848 16.51 -16.67 8.59
CA ILE A 848 16.90 -17.03 7.22
C ILE A 848 15.89 -16.49 6.20
N ILE A 849 14.60 -16.58 6.51
CA ILE A 849 13.55 -16.07 5.61
C ILE A 849 13.51 -14.56 5.66
N ALA A 850 13.65 -13.98 6.85
CA ALA A 850 13.74 -12.54 7.01
C ALA A 850 14.93 -11.96 6.22
N SER A 851 16.09 -12.63 6.26
CA SER A 851 17.28 -12.24 5.50
C SER A 851 17.09 -12.46 4.00
N TYR A 852 16.41 -13.53 3.59
CA TYR A 852 16.01 -13.75 2.20
C TYR A 852 15.11 -12.61 1.68
N LEU A 853 14.10 -12.20 2.45
CA LEU A 853 13.24 -11.07 2.13
C LEU A 853 14.02 -9.75 2.07
N TRP A 854 14.94 -9.52 3.02
CA TRP A 854 15.84 -8.38 2.97
C TRP A 854 16.71 -8.38 1.72
N LYS A 855 17.29 -9.53 1.33
CA LYS A 855 18.13 -9.67 0.13
C LYS A 855 17.34 -9.49 -1.17
N ARG A 856 16.08 -9.94 -1.23
CA ARG A 856 15.24 -9.91 -2.44
C ARG A 856 14.40 -8.64 -2.60
N ILE A 857 14.00 -8.00 -1.51
CA ILE A 857 13.14 -6.80 -1.52
C ILE A 857 13.90 -5.59 -0.96
N GLY A 858 14.56 -5.77 0.19
CA GLY A 858 15.27 -4.71 0.91
C GLY A 858 16.44 -4.14 0.12
N ILE A 859 17.45 -4.96 -0.17
CA ILE A 859 18.68 -4.56 -0.86
C ILE A 859 18.38 -3.86 -2.20
N PRO A 860 17.52 -4.38 -3.09
CA PRO A 860 17.21 -3.69 -4.35
C PRO A 860 16.59 -2.30 -4.17
N LYS A 861 15.67 -2.10 -3.20
CA LYS A 861 15.06 -0.79 -2.93
C LYS A 861 16.02 0.15 -2.18
N PHE A 862 16.80 -0.41 -1.26
CA PHE A 862 17.77 0.31 -0.44
C PHE A 862 18.90 0.88 -1.29
N LEU A 863 19.50 0.06 -2.16
CA LEU A 863 20.69 0.37 -2.96
C LEU A 863 20.36 0.71 -4.43
N TYR A 864 19.15 1.15 -4.73
CA TYR A 864 18.81 1.57 -6.09
C TYR A 864 19.72 2.72 -6.54
N GLY A 865 20.41 2.53 -7.67
CA GLY A 865 21.34 3.50 -8.27
C GLY A 865 22.76 3.46 -7.70
N SER A 866 23.07 2.55 -6.76
CA SER A 866 24.39 2.46 -6.13
C SER A 866 25.52 2.10 -7.09
N GLU A 867 25.18 1.57 -8.26
CA GLU A 867 26.08 1.28 -9.36
C GLU A 867 26.87 2.50 -9.84
N LEU A 868 26.34 3.71 -9.61
CA LEU A 868 26.95 4.98 -10.04
C LEU A 868 27.46 5.82 -8.85
N TRP A 869 27.37 5.34 -7.61
CA TRP A 869 27.78 6.12 -6.44
C TRP A 869 29.29 6.12 -6.23
N LYS A 870 29.83 7.30 -5.92
CA LYS A 870 31.19 7.48 -5.40
C LYS A 870 31.09 7.79 -3.91
N LEU A 871 31.37 6.78 -3.09
CA LEU A 871 31.09 6.81 -1.65
C LEU A 871 32.34 7.15 -0.84
N SER A 872 32.18 8.00 0.18
CA SER A 872 33.18 8.18 1.22
C SER A 872 33.12 7.03 2.24
N LYS A 873 34.13 6.93 3.11
CA LYS A 873 34.12 5.99 4.25
C LYS A 873 32.91 6.23 5.17
N ASN A 874 32.52 7.48 5.39
CA ASN A 874 31.39 7.84 6.24
C ASN A 874 30.06 7.40 5.62
N ASP A 875 29.89 7.57 4.31
CA ASP A 875 28.70 7.12 3.59
C ASP A 875 28.50 5.61 3.73
N LEU A 876 29.58 4.83 3.54
CA LEU A 876 29.55 3.38 3.72
C LEU A 876 29.17 2.96 5.14
N ILE A 877 29.68 3.66 6.16
CA ILE A 877 29.35 3.40 7.57
C ILE A 877 27.85 3.62 7.82
N GLU A 878 27.27 4.70 7.30
CA GLU A 878 25.84 4.98 7.47
C GLU A 878 24.95 3.94 6.78
N LEU A 879 25.30 3.52 5.56
CA LEU A 879 24.56 2.47 4.86
C LEU A 879 24.67 1.12 5.59
N GLU A 880 25.88 0.75 6.03
CA GLU A 880 26.14 -0.49 6.74
C GLU A 880 25.41 -0.52 8.10
N ARG A 881 25.27 0.64 8.76
CA ARG A 881 24.51 0.78 10.02
C ARG A 881 23.06 0.36 9.83
N VAL A 882 22.40 0.76 8.73
CA VAL A 882 21.01 0.39 8.45
C VAL A 882 20.85 -1.12 8.29
N GLN A 883 21.73 -1.75 7.50
CA GLN A 883 21.74 -3.21 7.35
C GLN A 883 21.96 -3.91 8.69
N ASN A 884 22.97 -3.50 9.45
CA ASN A 884 23.27 -4.12 10.74
C ASN A 884 22.14 -4.01 11.76
N ILE A 885 21.44 -2.87 11.81
CA ILE A 885 20.25 -2.71 12.63
C ILE A 885 19.19 -3.75 12.23
N MET A 886 18.91 -3.88 10.93
CA MET A 886 17.91 -4.82 10.43
C MET A 886 18.28 -6.28 10.73
N LEU A 887 19.54 -6.66 10.48
CA LEU A 887 20.04 -8.01 10.75
C LEU A 887 19.99 -8.36 12.24
N ARG A 888 20.29 -7.42 13.13
CA ARG A 888 20.15 -7.63 14.58
C ARG A 888 18.69 -7.81 14.99
N ILE A 889 17.78 -6.97 14.47
CA ILE A 889 16.35 -7.03 14.79
C ILE A 889 15.74 -8.37 14.36
N MET A 890 16.02 -8.84 13.14
CA MET A 890 15.44 -10.10 12.65
C MET A 890 15.95 -11.32 13.42
N GLN A 891 17.20 -11.28 13.89
CA GLN A 891 17.84 -12.34 14.66
C GLN A 891 17.55 -12.25 16.18
N GLY A 892 16.94 -11.17 16.66
CA GLY A 892 16.78 -10.92 18.09
C GLY A 892 18.09 -10.64 18.84
N LEU A 893 19.12 -10.16 18.15
CA LEU A 893 20.40 -9.77 18.75
C LEU A 893 20.30 -8.41 19.46
N LEU A 894 21.21 -8.15 20.39
CA LEU A 894 21.27 -6.87 21.09
C LEU A 894 21.79 -5.76 20.16
N PRO A 895 21.40 -4.48 20.37
CA PRO A 895 21.86 -3.38 19.52
C PRO A 895 23.39 -3.22 19.44
N GLY A 896 24.12 -3.65 20.48
CA GLY A 896 25.58 -3.61 20.56
C GLY A 896 26.31 -4.79 19.93
N THR A 897 25.61 -5.85 19.51
CA THR A 897 26.23 -7.03 18.90
C THR A 897 27.02 -6.65 17.65
N SER A 898 28.22 -7.23 17.46
CA SER A 898 29.06 -6.93 16.29
C SER A 898 28.30 -7.12 14.96
N GLY A 899 28.42 -6.15 14.07
CA GLY A 899 27.83 -6.25 12.72
C GLY A 899 28.42 -7.39 11.90
N SER A 900 29.69 -7.75 12.14
CA SER A 900 30.33 -8.88 11.46
C SER A 900 29.71 -10.21 11.87
N ALA A 901 29.42 -10.41 13.15
CA ALA A 901 28.71 -11.61 13.63
C ALA A 901 27.28 -11.65 13.10
N ALA A 902 26.54 -10.52 13.18
CA ALA A 902 25.16 -10.45 12.69
C ALA A 902 25.04 -10.74 11.18
N ARG A 903 26.04 -10.35 10.36
CA ARG A 903 26.12 -10.72 8.94
C ARG A 903 26.54 -12.17 8.73
N GLY A 904 27.57 -12.60 9.47
CA GLY A 904 28.14 -13.94 9.46
C GLY A 904 27.10 -15.02 9.61
N LEU A 905 26.30 -14.92 10.68
CA LEU A 905 25.23 -15.89 10.99
C LEU A 905 24.22 -16.10 9.85
N LEU A 906 24.04 -15.14 8.96
CA LEU A 906 23.06 -15.19 7.87
C LEU A 906 23.71 -15.28 6.48
N GLY A 907 25.04 -15.44 6.41
CA GLY A 907 25.79 -15.42 5.15
C GLY A 907 25.62 -14.12 4.34
N MET A 908 25.49 -12.98 5.03
CA MET A 908 25.26 -11.68 4.39
C MET A 908 26.58 -10.99 4.06
N LEU A 909 26.67 -10.40 2.87
CA LEU A 909 27.78 -9.51 2.50
C LEU A 909 27.68 -8.17 3.26
N SER A 910 28.80 -7.46 3.39
CA SER A 910 28.75 -6.03 3.72
C SER A 910 28.04 -5.27 2.59
N ILE A 911 27.50 -4.10 2.91
CA ILE A 911 26.92 -3.19 1.92
C ILE A 911 27.98 -2.76 0.91
N GLU A 912 29.22 -2.52 1.34
CA GLU A 912 30.32 -2.22 0.42
C GLU A 912 30.49 -3.34 -0.64
N ALA A 913 30.62 -4.60 -0.20
CA ALA A 913 30.78 -5.73 -1.11
C ALA A 913 29.54 -5.94 -2.00
N GLU A 914 28.34 -5.66 -1.48
CA GLU A 914 27.11 -5.72 -2.26
C GLU A 914 27.05 -4.60 -3.32
N ILE A 915 27.50 -3.39 -3.02
CA ILE A 915 27.59 -2.29 -3.99
C ILE A 915 28.62 -2.61 -5.06
N ASP A 916 29.80 -3.10 -4.68
CA ASP A 916 30.84 -3.52 -5.62
C ASP A 916 30.33 -4.61 -6.57
N ARG A 917 29.63 -5.61 -6.03
CA ARG A 917 28.98 -6.67 -6.81
C ARG A 917 27.97 -6.11 -7.82
N ARG A 918 27.20 -5.09 -7.42
CA ARG A 918 26.24 -4.40 -8.32
C ARG A 918 26.95 -3.60 -9.40
N LYS A 919 28.03 -2.88 -9.07
CA LYS A 919 28.88 -2.17 -10.04
C LYS A 919 29.45 -3.12 -11.10
N LEU A 920 30.00 -4.26 -10.67
CA LEU A 920 30.50 -5.31 -11.56
C LEU A 920 29.39 -5.90 -12.45
N TYR A 921 28.21 -6.16 -11.91
CA TYR A 921 27.06 -6.61 -12.71
C TYR A 921 26.61 -5.57 -13.74
N PHE A 922 26.67 -4.30 -13.37
CA PHE A 922 26.33 -3.20 -14.27
C PHE A 922 27.34 -3.08 -15.40
N LEU A 923 28.65 -3.17 -15.13
CA LEU A 923 29.69 -3.25 -16.16
C LEU A 923 29.41 -4.39 -17.15
N GLY A 924 29.20 -5.61 -16.64
CA GLY A 924 28.93 -6.76 -17.50
C GLY A 924 27.65 -6.59 -18.32
N ARG A 925 26.64 -5.88 -17.80
CA ARG A 925 25.48 -5.51 -18.60
C ARG A 925 25.84 -4.52 -19.70
N LEU A 926 26.53 -3.41 -19.39
CA LEU A 926 26.91 -2.39 -20.39
C LEU A 926 27.74 -3.01 -21.52
N ILE A 927 28.65 -3.94 -21.20
CA ILE A 927 29.48 -4.68 -22.18
C ILE A 927 28.66 -5.72 -22.97
N ASN A 928 27.52 -6.20 -22.49
CA ASN A 928 26.70 -7.18 -23.24
C ASN A 928 25.53 -6.55 -24.02
N ILE A 929 25.32 -5.22 -23.93
CA ILE A 929 24.33 -4.48 -24.71
C ILE A 929 24.79 -4.35 -26.17
N SER A 930 23.90 -4.27 -27.16
CA SER A 930 24.29 -4.08 -28.57
C SER A 930 25.12 -2.80 -28.80
N ALA A 931 26.14 -2.85 -29.67
CA ALA A 931 27.08 -1.75 -29.92
C ALA A 931 26.43 -0.43 -30.40
N GLY A 932 25.29 -0.51 -31.08
CA GLY A 932 24.52 0.65 -31.53
C GLY A 932 23.80 1.42 -30.42
N VAL A 933 23.67 0.85 -29.22
CA VAL A 933 22.96 1.50 -28.10
C VAL A 933 23.85 2.56 -27.45
N LEU A 934 23.26 3.71 -27.15
CA LEU A 934 23.96 4.91 -26.71
C LEU A 934 24.88 4.72 -25.50
N CYS A 935 24.38 4.09 -24.42
CA CYS A 935 25.17 3.88 -23.21
C CYS A 935 26.42 3.02 -23.46
N ARG A 936 26.35 2.06 -24.39
CA ARG A 936 27.53 1.25 -24.78
C ARG A 936 28.53 2.09 -25.57
N ARG A 937 28.08 2.95 -26.48
CA ARG A 937 28.95 3.88 -27.22
C ARG A 937 29.69 4.81 -26.25
N VAL A 938 28.98 5.38 -25.27
CA VAL A 938 29.60 6.22 -24.24
C VAL A 938 30.62 5.44 -23.41
N LEU A 939 30.30 4.22 -22.97
CA LEU A 939 31.28 3.38 -22.27
C LEU A 939 32.55 3.15 -23.09
N LEU A 940 32.42 2.84 -24.38
CA LEU A 940 33.57 2.61 -25.27
C LEU A 940 34.42 3.88 -25.45
N ILE A 941 33.80 5.04 -25.62
CA ILE A 941 34.50 6.34 -25.70
C ILE A 941 35.30 6.58 -24.41
N ARG A 942 34.68 6.37 -23.25
CA ARG A 942 35.32 6.56 -21.93
C ARG A 942 36.47 5.58 -21.72
N LEU A 943 36.30 4.29 -22.08
CA LEU A 943 37.36 3.28 -22.02
C LEU A 943 38.54 3.59 -22.94
N ALA A 944 38.27 4.05 -24.17
CA ALA A 944 39.31 4.46 -25.11
C ALA A 944 40.14 5.62 -24.55
N ARG A 945 39.48 6.64 -23.98
CA ARG A 945 40.15 7.77 -23.33
C ARG A 945 40.99 7.35 -22.12
N TRP A 946 40.48 6.43 -21.31
CA TRP A 946 41.22 5.84 -20.19
C TRP A 946 42.48 5.10 -20.65
N LYS A 947 42.39 4.36 -21.76
CA LYS A 947 43.53 3.61 -22.33
C LYS A 947 44.64 4.54 -22.83
N TRP A 948 44.29 5.66 -23.49
CA TRP A 948 45.25 6.38 -24.34
C TRP A 948 45.91 7.64 -23.78
N ASN A 949 45.35 8.45 -22.87
CA ASN A 949 46.11 9.64 -22.38
C ASN A 949 45.63 10.39 -21.11
N HIS A 950 44.67 9.89 -20.32
CA HIS A 950 44.14 10.65 -19.17
C HIS A 950 43.91 9.85 -17.88
N ARG A 951 44.68 8.79 -17.61
CA ARG A 951 44.49 7.94 -16.42
C ARG A 951 44.47 8.72 -15.09
N ASN A 952 45.30 9.75 -14.96
CA ASN A 952 45.51 10.44 -13.69
C ASN A 952 44.44 11.50 -13.36
N ASN A 953 43.71 12.01 -14.35
CA ASN A 953 42.72 13.09 -14.15
C ASN A 953 41.27 12.67 -14.49
N MET A 954 41.05 11.41 -14.84
CA MET A 954 39.72 10.92 -15.19
C MET A 954 38.86 10.69 -13.95
N THR A 955 37.57 10.99 -14.07
CA THR A 955 36.54 10.81 -13.06
C THR A 955 35.38 9.97 -13.62
N GLY A 956 34.40 9.63 -12.79
CA GLY A 956 33.23 8.86 -13.20
C GLY A 956 33.39 7.35 -13.07
N PHE A 957 32.61 6.61 -13.85
CA PHE A 957 32.42 5.18 -13.71
C PHE A 957 33.66 4.36 -14.04
N VAL A 958 34.42 4.72 -15.08
CA VAL A 958 35.56 3.90 -15.54
C VAL A 958 36.69 3.82 -14.49
N PRO A 959 37.18 4.93 -13.91
CA PRO A 959 38.19 4.85 -12.85
C PRO A 959 37.69 4.07 -11.61
N ASP A 960 36.44 4.29 -11.22
CA ASP A 960 35.82 3.61 -10.07
C ASP A 960 35.69 2.10 -10.30
N ILE A 961 35.20 1.67 -11.47
CA ILE A 961 35.07 0.25 -11.78
C ILE A 961 36.43 -0.44 -11.93
N VAL A 962 37.47 0.26 -12.42
CA VAL A 962 38.83 -0.27 -12.45
C VAL A 962 39.33 -0.55 -11.03
N CYS A 963 39.12 0.37 -10.08
CA CYS A 963 39.46 0.13 -8.67
C CYS A 963 38.73 -1.10 -8.10
N VAL A 964 37.43 -1.25 -8.41
CA VAL A 964 36.64 -2.41 -7.97
C VAL A 964 37.12 -3.70 -8.63
N LEU A 965 37.42 -3.71 -9.93
CA LEU A 965 37.96 -4.86 -10.64
C LEU A 965 39.30 -5.30 -10.04
N THR A 966 40.21 -4.36 -9.76
CA THR A 966 41.49 -4.66 -9.11
C THR A 966 41.30 -5.22 -7.70
N LYS A 967 40.36 -4.67 -6.91
CA LYS A 967 40.06 -5.14 -5.54
C LYS A 967 39.70 -6.64 -5.50
N TYR A 968 39.09 -7.16 -6.56
CA TYR A 968 38.59 -8.53 -6.66
C TYR A 968 39.35 -9.40 -7.69
N ASP A 969 40.52 -8.95 -8.18
CA ASP A 969 41.36 -9.68 -9.13
C ASP A 969 40.61 -10.03 -10.44
N LEU A 970 39.89 -9.04 -10.99
CA LEU A 970 39.04 -9.16 -12.18
C LEU A 970 39.44 -8.22 -13.34
N LEU A 971 40.50 -7.43 -13.18
CA LEU A 971 40.89 -6.41 -14.16
C LEU A 971 41.22 -7.01 -15.54
N ASP A 972 41.80 -8.21 -15.57
CA ASP A 972 42.22 -8.87 -16.81
C ASP A 972 41.06 -9.08 -17.80
N TYR A 973 39.85 -9.36 -17.30
CA TYR A 973 38.66 -9.49 -18.15
C TYR A 973 38.30 -8.20 -18.89
N LEU A 974 38.51 -7.04 -18.24
CA LEU A 974 38.30 -5.75 -18.89
C LEU A 974 39.41 -5.47 -19.91
N MET A 975 40.66 -5.83 -19.58
CA MET A 975 41.80 -5.64 -20.47
C MET A 975 41.70 -6.52 -21.72
N GLU A 976 41.24 -7.76 -21.57
CA GLU A 976 40.92 -8.66 -22.67
C GLU A 976 39.82 -8.05 -23.56
N PHE A 977 38.70 -7.62 -22.98
CA PHE A 977 37.63 -6.95 -23.73
C PHE A 977 38.12 -5.73 -24.52
N VAL A 978 38.95 -4.89 -23.92
CA VAL A 978 39.50 -3.69 -24.57
C VAL A 978 40.49 -4.04 -25.69
N SER A 979 41.02 -5.26 -25.72
CA SER A 979 42.04 -5.70 -26.69
C SER A 979 41.45 -6.57 -27.80
N THR A 980 40.54 -7.49 -27.46
CA THR A 980 40.00 -8.52 -28.39
C THR A 980 38.48 -8.43 -28.56
N ASN A 981 37.79 -7.54 -27.83
CA ASN A 981 36.32 -7.47 -27.75
C ASN A 981 35.67 -8.75 -27.18
N CYS A 982 36.46 -9.64 -26.56
CA CYS A 982 35.97 -10.81 -25.84
C CYS A 982 35.61 -10.45 -24.40
N PHE A 983 34.42 -10.83 -23.95
CA PHE A 983 34.01 -10.69 -22.55
C PHE A 983 33.06 -11.82 -22.16
N PRO A 984 33.06 -12.28 -20.90
CA PRO A 984 32.14 -13.33 -20.48
C PRO A 984 30.67 -12.97 -20.72
N THR A 985 29.89 -13.97 -21.13
CA THR A 985 28.43 -13.81 -21.26
C THR A 985 27.82 -13.34 -19.93
N LYS A 986 26.69 -12.65 -19.98
CA LYS A 986 25.98 -12.15 -18.78
C LYS A 986 25.79 -13.22 -17.68
N LYS A 987 25.54 -14.48 -18.04
CA LYS A 987 25.36 -15.60 -17.09
C LYS A 987 26.71 -15.98 -16.46
N ASN A 988 27.76 -16.10 -17.25
CA ASN A 988 29.09 -16.49 -16.78
C ASN A 988 29.73 -15.38 -15.96
N TRP A 989 29.63 -14.12 -16.40
CA TRP A 989 30.13 -12.96 -15.65
C TRP A 989 29.53 -12.89 -14.24
N LYS A 990 28.22 -13.13 -14.09
CA LYS A 990 27.57 -13.16 -12.78
C LYS A 990 28.12 -14.24 -11.85
N LYS A 991 28.47 -15.41 -12.39
CA LYS A 991 29.08 -16.50 -11.61
C LYS A 991 30.48 -16.10 -11.13
N ILE A 992 31.32 -15.61 -12.04
CA ILE A 992 32.70 -15.16 -11.75
C ILE A 992 32.70 -14.06 -10.68
N VAL A 993 31.88 -13.03 -10.86
CA VAL A 993 31.76 -11.93 -9.89
C VAL A 993 31.29 -12.40 -8.52
N ASN A 994 30.27 -13.28 -8.45
CA ASN A 994 29.82 -13.81 -7.16
C ASN A 994 30.91 -14.57 -6.43
N LEU A 995 31.65 -15.42 -7.14
CA LEU A 995 32.73 -16.21 -6.57
C LEU A 995 33.81 -15.29 -5.98
N ARG A 996 34.39 -14.41 -6.80
CA ARG A 996 35.50 -13.53 -6.39
C ARG A 996 35.11 -12.55 -5.29
N VAL A 997 33.92 -11.95 -5.37
CA VAL A 997 33.44 -11.04 -4.33
C VAL A 997 33.26 -11.76 -3.00
N TYR A 998 32.73 -12.98 -3.03
CA TYR A 998 32.50 -13.77 -1.82
C TYR A 998 33.81 -14.25 -1.20
N GLU A 999 34.74 -14.78 -1.98
CA GLU A 999 36.07 -15.22 -1.51
C GLU A 999 36.82 -14.08 -0.80
N LYS A 1000 36.94 -12.92 -1.47
CA LYS A 1000 37.63 -11.75 -0.91
C LYS A 1000 36.94 -11.23 0.35
N TYR A 1001 35.61 -11.16 0.35
CA TYR A 1001 34.85 -10.73 1.52
C TYR A 1001 35.00 -11.70 2.68
N ASN A 1002 34.93 -13.01 2.44
CA ASN A 1002 35.06 -14.04 3.47
C ASN A 1002 36.43 -13.95 4.16
N TYR A 1003 37.51 -13.78 3.40
CA TYR A 1003 38.85 -13.56 3.95
C TYR A 1003 38.91 -12.33 4.88
N VAL A 1004 38.42 -11.16 4.42
CA VAL A 1004 38.41 -9.93 5.23
C VAL A 1004 37.51 -10.08 6.46
N TRP A 1005 36.39 -10.78 6.33
CA TRP A 1005 35.46 -11.03 7.41
C TRP A 1005 36.07 -11.95 8.48
N GLN A 1006 36.76 -13.03 8.09
CA GLN A 1006 37.47 -13.95 8.98
C GLN A 1006 38.52 -13.21 9.82
N GLU A 1007 39.33 -12.37 9.19
CA GLU A 1007 40.32 -11.54 9.89
C GLU A 1007 39.68 -10.61 10.92
N ARG A 1008 38.54 -10.00 10.57
CA ARG A 1008 37.81 -9.08 11.47
C ARG A 1008 37.22 -9.79 12.69
N ILE A 1009 36.71 -11.02 12.55
CA ILE A 1009 36.15 -11.74 13.70
C ILE A 1009 37.25 -12.26 14.63
N LYS A 1010 38.38 -12.76 14.10
CA LYS A 1010 39.51 -13.28 14.88
C LYS A 1010 40.16 -12.19 15.76
N ARG A 1011 40.23 -10.95 15.26
CA ARG A 1011 40.79 -9.81 16.01
C ARG A 1011 39.87 -9.28 17.10
N ASN A 1012 38.57 -9.59 17.06
CA ASN A 1012 37.61 -9.05 18.01
C ASN A 1012 37.46 -9.98 19.22
N LYS A 1013 38.00 -9.57 20.38
CA LYS A 1013 37.94 -10.32 21.63
C LYS A 1013 36.51 -10.71 22.07
N GLN A 1014 35.50 -9.88 21.76
CA GLN A 1014 34.09 -10.19 22.08
C GLN A 1014 33.51 -11.32 21.23
N LEU A 1015 34.15 -11.65 20.11
CA LEU A 1015 33.74 -12.69 19.19
C LEU A 1015 34.63 -13.94 19.30
N TYR A 1016 35.34 -14.13 20.41
CA TYR A 1016 36.20 -15.31 20.59
C TYR A 1016 35.41 -16.61 20.38
N LEU A 1017 34.35 -16.87 21.16
CA LEU A 1017 33.49 -18.06 21.01
C LEU A 1017 32.90 -18.18 19.59
N TYR A 1018 32.41 -17.06 19.05
CA TYR A 1018 31.90 -16.99 17.68
C TYR A 1018 32.94 -17.43 16.65
N SER A 1019 34.19 -16.92 16.75
CA SER A 1019 35.27 -17.20 15.80
C SER A 1019 35.77 -18.63 15.83
N GLN A 1020 35.57 -19.33 16.95
CA GLN A 1020 35.90 -20.74 17.11
C GLN A 1020 34.86 -21.65 16.43
N VAL A 1021 33.56 -21.31 16.55
CA VAL A 1021 32.46 -22.09 15.95
C VAL A 1021 32.24 -21.76 14.47
N ASN A 1022 32.31 -20.48 14.09
CA ASN A 1022 32.01 -20.00 12.75
C ASN A 1022 33.29 -19.65 11.98
N THR A 1023 33.72 -20.57 11.12
CA THR A 1023 34.91 -20.40 10.28
C THR A 1023 34.64 -19.69 8.95
N ASN A 1024 33.43 -19.74 8.42
CA ASN A 1024 33.03 -19.10 7.15
C ASN A 1024 31.80 -18.20 7.31
N ASN A 1025 31.66 -17.20 6.43
CA ASN A 1025 30.50 -16.32 6.33
C ASN A 1025 29.31 -17.01 5.63
N GLU A 1026 28.86 -18.12 6.19
CA GLU A 1026 27.74 -18.92 5.72
C GLU A 1026 26.59 -18.90 6.73
N ILE A 1027 25.39 -19.28 6.27
CA ILE A 1027 24.24 -19.39 7.17
C ILE A 1027 24.59 -20.32 8.32
N SER A 1028 24.44 -19.83 9.54
CA SER A 1028 24.72 -20.58 10.76
C SER A 1028 23.87 -21.85 10.82
N GLU A 1029 24.50 -22.96 11.19
CA GLU A 1029 23.82 -24.23 11.46
C GLU A 1029 22.71 -24.09 12.50
N TRP A 1030 22.90 -23.22 13.49
CA TRP A 1030 21.87 -22.89 14.46
C TRP A 1030 20.61 -22.32 13.79
N TRP A 1031 20.75 -21.41 12.82
CA TRP A 1031 19.58 -20.89 12.10
C TRP A 1031 18.97 -21.92 11.14
N LEU A 1032 19.77 -22.83 10.58
CA LEU A 1032 19.27 -23.97 9.81
C LEU A 1032 18.43 -24.90 10.70
N LEU A 1033 18.90 -25.19 11.92
CA LEU A 1033 18.17 -25.94 12.92
C LEU A 1033 16.86 -25.23 13.32
N ALA A 1034 16.88 -23.91 13.51
CA ALA A 1034 15.66 -23.14 13.82
C ALA A 1034 14.66 -23.10 12.67
N ARG A 1035 15.09 -23.43 11.45
CA ARG A 1035 14.21 -23.51 10.28
C ARG A 1035 13.50 -24.86 10.25
N GLU A 1036 14.21 -25.94 10.61
CA GLU A 1036 13.67 -27.30 10.73
C GLU A 1036 12.83 -27.50 11.99
N TYR A 1037 13.20 -26.83 13.10
CA TYR A 1037 12.49 -26.87 14.39
C TYR A 1037 12.02 -25.46 14.81
N PRO A 1038 10.99 -24.88 14.14
CA PRO A 1038 10.57 -23.50 14.38
C PRO A 1038 10.06 -23.22 15.81
N LYS A 1039 9.62 -24.25 16.53
CA LYS A 1039 9.19 -24.16 17.93
C LYS A 1039 10.33 -23.79 18.87
N ASN A 1040 11.57 -24.15 18.52
CA ASN A 1040 12.78 -23.93 19.33
C ASN A 1040 13.53 -22.64 18.93
N LEU A 1041 12.88 -21.74 18.18
CA LEU A 1041 13.49 -20.49 17.71
C LEU A 1041 14.02 -19.63 18.87
N LEU A 1042 13.33 -19.64 20.02
CA LEU A 1042 13.73 -18.88 21.20
C LEU A 1042 15.04 -19.42 21.79
N GLU A 1043 15.08 -20.73 22.01
CA GLU A 1043 16.20 -21.46 22.59
C GLU A 1043 17.45 -21.29 21.71
N ILE A 1044 17.28 -21.46 20.41
CA ILE A 1044 18.36 -21.28 19.43
C ILE A 1044 18.84 -19.81 19.39
N THR A 1045 17.93 -18.84 19.51
CA THR A 1045 18.34 -17.43 19.59
C THR A 1045 19.20 -17.15 20.83
N ASN A 1046 18.92 -17.80 21.95
CA ASN A 1046 19.72 -17.67 23.18
C ASN A 1046 21.12 -18.27 23.01
N VAL A 1047 21.24 -19.41 22.33
CA VAL A 1047 22.55 -19.97 21.95
C VAL A 1047 23.35 -18.97 21.12
N ILE A 1048 22.73 -18.38 20.11
CA ILE A 1048 23.38 -17.41 19.22
C ILE A 1048 23.78 -16.13 19.97
N ARG A 1049 22.97 -15.69 20.94
CA ARG A 1049 23.32 -14.58 21.83
C ARG A 1049 24.55 -14.89 22.67
N LEU A 1050 24.64 -16.09 23.26
CA LEU A 1050 25.82 -16.54 23.99
C LEU A 1050 27.05 -16.58 23.07
N LEU A 1051 26.91 -17.19 21.90
CA LEU A 1051 27.96 -17.30 20.89
C LEU A 1051 28.53 -15.93 20.49
N CYS A 1052 27.66 -14.93 20.32
CA CYS A 1052 28.05 -13.56 19.95
C CYS A 1052 28.42 -12.67 21.14
N GLY A 1053 28.54 -13.20 22.36
CA GLY A 1053 28.82 -12.40 23.57
C GLY A 1053 27.76 -11.33 23.86
N SER A 1054 26.51 -11.59 23.49
CA SER A 1054 25.42 -10.60 23.40
C SER A 1054 24.26 -10.91 24.35
N TYR A 1055 24.45 -10.68 25.65
CA TYR A 1055 23.41 -10.87 26.68
C TYR A 1055 23.28 -9.69 27.66
N LYS A 1056 22.16 -9.61 28.37
CA LYS A 1056 21.85 -8.57 29.36
C LYS A 1056 21.63 -9.20 30.72
N ILE A 1057 22.32 -8.77 31.76
CA ILE A 1057 21.98 -9.15 33.14
C ILE A 1057 21.26 -7.97 33.80
N ARG A 1058 20.05 -8.20 34.34
CA ARG A 1058 19.22 -7.20 35.06
C ARG A 1058 19.19 -5.80 34.42
N GLY A 1059 18.97 -5.76 33.10
CA GLY A 1059 18.83 -4.52 32.34
C GLY A 1059 20.13 -3.78 31.98
N LYS A 1060 21.30 -4.16 32.53
CA LYS A 1060 22.61 -3.60 32.17
C LYS A 1060 23.23 -4.39 31.00
N ARG A 1061 23.90 -3.68 30.09
CA ARG A 1061 24.65 -4.30 28.98
C ARG A 1061 26.04 -4.68 29.50
N VAL A 1062 26.39 -5.96 29.41
CA VAL A 1062 27.75 -6.41 29.70
C VAL A 1062 28.50 -6.44 28.38
N CYS A 1063 29.45 -5.51 28.19
CA CYS A 1063 30.26 -5.41 26.97
C CYS A 1063 31.74 -5.78 27.20
N ASN A 1064 32.15 -6.12 28.43
CA ASN A 1064 33.49 -6.60 28.77
C ASN A 1064 33.48 -7.21 30.20
N PRO A 1065 34.41 -8.12 30.54
CA PRO A 1065 34.55 -8.69 31.87
C PRO A 1065 35.22 -7.70 32.83
N VAL A 1066 34.68 -6.48 32.95
CA VAL A 1066 35.03 -5.61 34.07
C VAL A 1066 34.09 -5.97 35.20
N VAL A 1067 34.62 -6.75 36.14
CA VAL A 1067 34.16 -7.05 37.51
C VAL A 1067 32.79 -6.45 37.86
N TYR A 1068 31.73 -7.07 37.34
CA TYR A 1068 30.41 -6.96 37.94
C TYR A 1068 30.07 -8.35 38.44
N THR A 1069 30.03 -8.50 39.76
CA THR A 1069 29.44 -9.67 40.39
C THR A 1069 27.93 -9.57 40.19
N ASP A 1070 27.36 -10.55 39.51
CA ASP A 1070 25.91 -10.63 39.26
C ASP A 1070 25.36 -11.95 39.77
N PHE A 1071 24.06 -12.00 40.05
CA PHE A 1071 23.42 -13.16 40.67
C PHE A 1071 23.10 -14.25 39.64
N CYS A 1072 23.45 -15.49 39.94
CA CYS A 1072 22.85 -16.66 39.30
C CYS A 1072 21.44 -16.84 39.86
N GLU A 1073 20.36 -16.57 39.10
CA GLU A 1073 18.99 -16.74 39.61
C GLU A 1073 18.59 -18.22 39.83
N ILE A 1074 19.42 -19.18 39.44
CA ILE A 1074 19.17 -20.61 39.72
C ILE A 1074 19.51 -20.93 41.18
N CYS A 1075 20.71 -20.56 41.64
CA CYS A 1075 21.16 -20.81 43.02
C CYS A 1075 21.11 -19.56 43.92
N GLN A 1076 20.70 -18.41 43.38
CA GLN A 1076 20.60 -17.10 44.03
C GLN A 1076 21.92 -16.59 44.64
N LYS A 1077 23.08 -17.06 44.13
CA LYS A 1077 24.43 -16.64 44.58
C LYS A 1077 25.13 -15.77 43.53
N SER A 1078 26.07 -14.94 43.97
CA SER A 1078 26.77 -13.98 43.12
C SER A 1078 28.05 -14.55 42.52
N TYR A 1079 28.26 -14.32 41.22
CA TYR A 1079 29.43 -14.80 40.48
C TYR A 1079 29.94 -13.74 39.49
N VAL A 1080 31.22 -13.82 39.13
CA VAL A 1080 31.85 -12.93 38.11
C VAL A 1080 31.27 -13.19 36.72
N ASN A 1081 30.91 -14.44 36.42
CA ASN A 1081 30.20 -14.82 35.21
C ASN A 1081 29.08 -15.80 35.58
N PRO A 1082 27.87 -15.30 35.91
CA PRO A 1082 26.76 -16.15 36.36
C PRO A 1082 26.27 -17.10 35.25
N VAL A 1083 26.48 -16.75 33.97
CA VAL A 1083 26.15 -17.61 32.83
C VAL A 1083 27.09 -18.80 32.78
N ASN A 1084 28.42 -18.59 32.87
CA ASN A 1084 29.38 -19.70 32.94
C ASN A 1084 29.14 -20.55 34.20
N HIS A 1085 28.87 -19.92 35.34
CA HIS A 1085 28.54 -20.67 36.56
C HIS A 1085 27.30 -21.56 36.37
N ALA A 1086 26.22 -21.03 35.80
CA ALA A 1086 25.01 -21.80 35.51
C ALA A 1086 25.26 -22.96 34.54
N LEU A 1087 26.11 -22.74 33.53
CA LEU A 1087 26.44 -23.75 32.52
C LEU A 1087 27.36 -24.86 33.04
N LEU A 1088 28.23 -24.58 34.00
CA LEU A 1088 29.31 -25.51 34.38
C LEU A 1088 29.19 -26.03 35.82
N TYR A 1089 28.94 -25.15 36.80
CA TYR A 1089 29.20 -25.47 38.21
C TYR A 1089 27.98 -25.33 39.13
N CYS A 1090 26.85 -24.81 38.64
CA CYS A 1090 25.70 -24.55 39.47
C CYS A 1090 25.03 -25.87 39.91
N LEU A 1091 25.06 -26.18 41.21
CA LEU A 1091 24.46 -27.39 41.77
C LEU A 1091 22.96 -27.50 41.46
N ALA A 1092 22.25 -26.37 41.45
CA ALA A 1092 20.82 -26.33 41.17
C ALA A 1092 20.45 -26.56 39.69
N SER A 1093 21.45 -26.71 38.80
CA SER A 1093 21.26 -27.17 37.41
C SER A 1093 21.99 -28.48 37.13
N HIS A 1094 22.43 -29.19 38.18
CA HIS A 1094 23.14 -30.46 38.09
C HIS A 1094 22.30 -31.51 37.35
N ASN A 1095 21.04 -31.69 37.75
CA ASN A 1095 20.15 -32.68 37.13
C ASN A 1095 19.95 -32.42 35.64
N GLU A 1096 19.83 -31.16 35.21
CA GLU A 1096 19.68 -30.82 33.79
C GLU A 1096 20.97 -31.04 33.00
N ARG A 1097 22.14 -30.78 33.60
CA ARG A 1097 23.43 -31.15 33.00
C ARG A 1097 23.58 -32.66 32.87
N GLU A 1098 23.27 -33.39 33.93
CA GLU A 1098 23.35 -34.85 33.98
C GLU A 1098 22.36 -35.50 33.01
N ASN A 1099 21.15 -34.96 32.86
CA ASN A 1099 20.19 -35.43 31.86
C ASN A 1099 20.63 -35.16 30.42
N LEU A 1100 21.25 -34.00 30.16
CA LEU A 1100 21.86 -33.73 28.85
C LEU A 1100 22.99 -34.72 28.60
N TRP A 1101 23.82 -34.97 29.61
CA TRP A 1101 24.96 -35.87 29.59
C TRP A 1101 24.55 -37.32 29.32
N ASN A 1102 23.62 -37.87 30.10
CA ASN A 1102 23.11 -39.23 29.94
C ASN A 1102 22.51 -39.40 28.54
N TRP A 1103 21.77 -38.41 28.03
CA TRP A 1103 21.26 -38.49 26.67
C TRP A 1103 22.35 -38.58 25.61
N ILE A 1104 23.44 -37.81 25.75
CA ILE A 1104 24.59 -37.87 24.83
C ILE A 1104 25.17 -39.29 24.84
N VAL A 1105 25.45 -39.83 26.02
CA VAL A 1105 26.00 -41.19 26.19
C VAL A 1105 25.06 -42.25 25.61
N ASP A 1106 23.76 -42.17 25.91
CA ASP A 1106 22.75 -43.17 25.53
C ASP A 1106 22.43 -43.18 24.02
N ASN A 1107 22.60 -42.05 23.31
CA ASN A 1107 22.11 -41.90 21.92
C ASN A 1107 23.23 -41.77 20.88
N CYS A 1108 24.49 -41.62 21.32
CA CYS A 1108 25.59 -41.27 20.43
C CYS A 1108 26.70 -42.34 20.33
N GLU A 1109 26.54 -43.51 20.97
CA GLU A 1109 27.50 -44.64 20.95
C GLU A 1109 28.98 -44.20 21.04
N ILE A 1110 29.26 -43.18 21.85
CA ILE A 1110 30.59 -42.56 21.90
C ILE A 1110 31.57 -43.59 22.47
N GLU A 1111 32.62 -43.93 21.71
CA GLU A 1111 33.70 -44.77 22.24
C GLU A 1111 34.25 -44.13 23.54
N PRO A 1112 34.42 -44.90 24.63
CA PRO A 1112 34.89 -44.38 25.93
C PRO A 1112 36.25 -43.64 25.90
N THR A 1113 36.95 -43.70 24.77
CA THR A 1113 38.25 -43.06 24.53
C THR A 1113 38.13 -41.57 24.18
N VAL A 1114 36.99 -41.08 23.69
CA VAL A 1114 36.69 -39.63 23.67
C VAL A 1114 36.12 -39.25 25.02
N ASN A 1115 36.99 -39.09 26.00
CA ASN A 1115 36.59 -38.80 27.35
C ASN A 1115 36.11 -37.34 27.46
N LEU A 1116 34.83 -37.10 27.14
CA LEU A 1116 34.20 -35.78 27.23
C LEU A 1116 34.16 -35.24 28.68
N VAL A 1117 34.32 -36.13 29.68
CA VAL A 1117 34.47 -35.79 31.10
C VAL A 1117 35.83 -35.12 31.39
N ALA A 1118 36.82 -35.31 30.50
CA ALA A 1118 38.14 -34.69 30.59
C ALA A 1118 38.26 -33.38 29.79
N LEU A 1119 37.17 -32.89 29.18
CA LEU A 1119 37.18 -31.60 28.48
C LEU A 1119 37.44 -30.47 29.48
N SER A 1120 38.27 -29.51 29.06
CA SER A 1120 38.34 -28.24 29.77
C SER A 1120 36.97 -27.54 29.73
N ASP A 1121 36.71 -26.67 30.70
CA ASP A 1121 35.48 -25.86 30.73
C ASP A 1121 35.24 -25.08 29.42
N SER A 1122 36.34 -24.65 28.78
CA SER A 1122 36.30 -24.00 27.47
C SER A 1122 35.85 -24.95 26.38
N ASP A 1123 36.42 -26.16 26.33
CA ASP A 1123 36.09 -27.15 25.30
C ASP A 1123 34.67 -27.69 25.46
N PHE A 1124 34.18 -27.82 26.69
CA PHE A 1124 32.78 -28.16 26.95
C PHE A 1124 31.83 -27.10 26.39
N ILE A 1125 32.08 -25.82 26.67
CA ILE A 1125 31.27 -24.70 26.15
C ILE A 1125 31.31 -24.69 24.62
N LEU A 1126 32.47 -24.86 24.00
CA LEU A 1126 32.63 -24.88 22.55
C LEU A 1126 31.91 -26.09 21.90
N THR A 1127 31.89 -27.23 22.58
CA THR A 1127 31.19 -28.44 22.15
C THR A 1127 29.68 -28.22 22.11
N ILE A 1128 29.06 -27.71 23.18
CA ILE A 1128 27.62 -27.43 23.21
C ILE A 1128 27.20 -26.24 22.32
N LEU A 1129 28.16 -25.41 21.90
CA LEU A 1129 27.97 -24.34 20.89
C LEU A 1129 28.18 -24.83 19.45
N GLY A 1130 28.61 -26.07 19.24
CA GLY A 1130 28.63 -26.75 17.94
C GLY A 1130 29.97 -26.76 17.18
N GLN A 1131 31.11 -26.50 17.84
CA GLN A 1131 32.44 -26.50 17.17
C GLN A 1131 32.96 -27.90 16.81
N ASN A 1132 32.72 -28.90 17.66
CA ASN A 1132 33.40 -30.20 17.60
C ASN A 1132 32.60 -31.25 16.79
N ARG A 1133 32.65 -31.12 15.46
CA ARG A 1133 31.89 -31.94 14.50
C ARG A 1133 32.35 -33.39 14.41
N GLU A 1134 33.64 -33.63 14.56
CA GLU A 1134 34.28 -34.95 14.36
C GLU A 1134 34.58 -35.64 15.70
N THR A 1135 34.82 -34.85 16.75
CA THR A 1135 35.21 -35.33 18.08
C THR A 1135 34.12 -36.20 18.72
N LEU A 1136 32.85 -35.99 18.39
CA LEU A 1136 31.73 -36.72 18.99
C LEU A 1136 31.25 -37.93 18.15
N GLY A 1137 31.79 -38.15 16.95
CA GLY A 1137 31.37 -39.24 16.07
C GLY A 1137 29.90 -39.21 15.62
N LEU A 1138 29.18 -38.09 15.79
CA LEU A 1138 27.74 -38.00 15.53
C LEU A 1138 27.42 -38.02 14.03
N ASP A 1139 26.42 -38.80 13.64
CA ASP A 1139 25.78 -38.63 12.35
C ASP A 1139 24.97 -37.32 12.27
N ASN A 1140 24.43 -37.00 11.09
CA ASN A 1140 23.70 -35.74 10.87
C ASN A 1140 22.42 -35.60 11.71
N GLU A 1141 21.70 -36.69 11.98
CA GLU A 1141 20.44 -36.66 12.75
C GLU A 1141 20.72 -36.61 14.27
N GLN A 1142 21.67 -37.42 14.74
CA GLN A 1142 22.19 -37.36 16.10
C GLN A 1142 22.73 -35.96 16.43
N ARG A 1143 23.45 -35.35 15.49
CA ARG A 1143 23.98 -33.98 15.63
C ARG A 1143 22.87 -32.93 15.75
N LYS A 1144 21.82 -33.00 14.94
CA LYS A 1144 20.67 -32.09 15.06
C LYS A 1144 20.00 -32.24 16.42
N ALA A 1145 19.77 -33.48 16.86
CA ALA A 1145 19.19 -33.77 18.16
C ALA A 1145 20.06 -33.25 19.31
N PHE A 1146 21.38 -33.42 19.22
CA PHE A 1146 22.36 -32.90 20.18
C PHE A 1146 22.31 -31.37 20.27
N LEU A 1147 22.34 -30.67 19.14
CA LEU A 1147 22.27 -29.21 19.11
C LEU A 1147 20.92 -28.73 19.68
N LEU A 1148 19.82 -29.42 19.39
CA LEU A 1148 18.50 -29.07 19.92
C LEU A 1148 18.44 -29.23 21.45
N LYS A 1149 18.97 -30.33 21.98
CA LYS A 1149 19.08 -30.53 23.43
C LYS A 1149 20.00 -29.51 24.09
N SER A 1150 21.13 -29.22 23.46
CA SER A 1150 22.06 -28.17 23.89
C SER A 1150 21.40 -26.81 23.92
N ALA A 1151 20.59 -26.46 22.91
CA ALA A 1151 19.82 -25.21 22.89
C ALA A 1151 18.81 -25.13 24.04
N ASN A 1152 18.09 -26.21 24.32
CA ASN A 1152 17.14 -26.26 25.44
C ASN A 1152 17.87 -26.11 26.78
N TYR A 1153 19.00 -26.81 26.97
CA TYR A 1153 19.82 -26.72 28.17
C TYR A 1153 20.40 -25.30 28.37
N ILE A 1154 21.04 -24.75 27.34
CA ILE A 1154 21.56 -23.38 27.37
C ILE A 1154 20.43 -22.41 27.69
N SER A 1155 19.27 -22.54 27.04
CA SER A 1155 18.14 -21.65 27.28
C SER A 1155 17.52 -21.81 28.68
N TYR A 1156 17.55 -22.99 29.28
CA TYR A 1156 17.15 -23.20 30.67
C TYR A 1156 18.04 -22.40 31.62
N CYS A 1157 19.36 -22.51 31.43
CA CYS A 1157 20.34 -21.76 32.21
C CYS A 1157 20.23 -20.24 31.94
N PHE A 1158 20.07 -19.83 30.68
CA PHE A 1158 19.99 -18.42 30.25
C PHE A 1158 18.72 -17.73 30.74
N ASN A 1159 17.54 -18.30 30.49
CA ASN A 1159 16.27 -17.62 30.78
C ASN A 1159 16.06 -17.44 32.28
N ARG A 1160 16.67 -18.27 33.13
CA ARG A 1160 16.65 -18.07 34.58
C ARG A 1160 17.72 -17.09 35.01
N THR A 1161 18.95 -17.12 34.54
CA THR A 1161 19.97 -16.14 34.98
C THR A 1161 19.82 -14.71 34.44
N VAL A 1162 19.03 -14.50 33.38
CA VAL A 1162 18.97 -13.23 32.61
C VAL A 1162 17.60 -12.52 32.74
N ILE A 1163 16.54 -13.20 33.20
CA ILE A 1163 15.15 -12.69 33.20
C ILE A 1163 14.62 -12.46 34.63
N SER A 1164 15.03 -11.35 35.22
CA SER A 1164 14.17 -10.57 36.12
C SER A 1164 13.91 -9.18 35.50
N ILE A 1165 12.75 -9.04 34.83
CA ILE A 1165 12.05 -7.78 34.57
C ILE A 1165 10.57 -7.99 34.88
#